data_AF-A0A941JKX9-F1
#
_entry.id   AF-A0A941JKX9-F1
#
_cell.length_a   1.000
_cell.length_b   1.000
_cell.length_c   1.000
_cell.angle_alpha   90.00
_cell.angle_beta   90.00
_cell.angle_gamma   90.00
#
_symmetry.space_group_name_H-M   'P 1'
#
loop_
_entity.id
_entity.type
_entity.pdbx_description
1 polymer ?
#
loop_
_entity_poly.entity_id
_entity_poly.type
_entity_poly.pdbx_seq_one_letter_code
_entity_poly.pdbx_strand_id
1 'polypeptide(L)'
;MTITVGLHHQLKYSYSRSIILGPHTIGLRPSPHCRTPIQSYSLKISPPEHYLTWLQDVYGNFLARVNFLGPTNYLNVEVALIAQLQTINPFNFLLEDYAINYPFTYPPELAKQLVPFLEITESGSLLQAWVEKHRQKDSYTTNFILELNQQLAQEINYQIRLEAGIQSCEETLGQKIGSCRDTGWLFVQILRYYGLAARFVSGYLIQLTPDIPPGAGPMGPEADQGDLHAWTEVYLPGAGWIGLDPTSGFLAAEGHLPLVCTPDPLAASPVRGTTEPCTSQLDFSVIVSRYEETPRTTKPYTEQQWEKINSLGNTVEASLQRYCVDLTMGGVYIFGGHNPQENSLEWLQNSITLSLTLELRNGSIDLFPPWQELITAIEGWERESGAIAINLHPVSNWAQLVAINTILAAAARQCGLETEKYLLDGRPIPGGCTNIVIAPKQESPFWRRPDLVRSLITYFHNHPSLAAVFGQTPKSHEYLSQLGEMVDGRPEHFLKNNHLTGFDFEQLFSQGGLELRGLAMFPHYQMGLLQMLLLRSLFAWFWETPYTKPLNLGDSPGWEPGDARRACAFAHRFMLPSELEKDLQQVIRDLQQAGYEFELKWFEPFFEFHFPRYGEITRDGVQLELRFAAEKQIQVRLREAMGNSERYVVLCNQRQVPLKSTGVLGEYVGAVRFEKVPQLLFEIVDTREKSIGGCTYYINSPSGHTYEQLPVNRREAESRMVERFVPMGHTPGKITLPPLRLE
;
A
#
# COMPACT_ATOMS: atom_id res chain seq x y z
N MET A 1 -1.29 1.92 -0.15
CA MET A 1 -0.29 2.58 0.72
C MET A 1 -0.08 4.03 0.27
N THR A 2 0.49 4.91 1.11
CA THR A 2 0.85 6.28 0.71
C THR A 2 2.37 6.41 0.70
N ILE A 3 2.93 6.83 -0.43
CA ILE A 3 4.38 7.07 -0.57
C ILE A 3 4.57 8.57 -0.83
N THR A 4 5.35 9.23 0.04
CA THR A 4 5.73 10.62 -0.18
C THR A 4 6.99 10.66 -1.05
N VAL A 5 6.88 11.30 -2.22
CA VAL A 5 7.98 11.41 -3.19
C VAL A 5 8.40 12.85 -3.37
N GLY A 6 9.70 13.07 -3.42
CA GLY A 6 10.30 14.31 -3.88
C GLY A 6 10.63 14.22 -5.37
N LEU A 7 10.21 15.19 -6.16
CA LEU A 7 10.58 15.34 -7.57
C LEU A 7 11.42 16.61 -7.74
N HIS A 8 12.57 16.48 -8.38
CA HIS A 8 13.43 17.58 -8.78
C HIS A 8 13.58 17.59 -10.30
N HIS A 9 13.06 18.64 -10.95
CA HIS A 9 13.14 18.85 -12.39
C HIS A 9 14.03 20.06 -12.70
N GLN A 10 14.99 19.89 -13.60
CA GLN A 10 15.84 20.96 -14.10
C GLN A 10 15.79 21.01 -15.62
N LEU A 11 15.58 22.20 -16.17
CA LEU A 11 15.73 22.54 -17.58
C LEU A 11 16.80 23.63 -17.71
N LYS A 12 17.87 23.36 -18.45
CA LYS A 12 18.94 24.32 -18.71
C LYS A 12 19.11 24.52 -20.21
N TYR A 13 18.77 25.71 -20.66
CA TYR A 13 19.07 26.19 -22.00
C TYR A 13 20.40 26.92 -21.98
N SER A 14 21.35 26.50 -22.81
CA SER A 14 22.63 27.17 -23.04
C SER A 14 22.63 27.79 -24.43
N TYR A 15 22.91 29.10 -24.52
CA TYR A 15 22.89 29.85 -25.78
C TYR A 15 24.31 30.05 -26.31
N SER A 16 24.48 30.01 -27.64
CA SER A 16 25.78 30.16 -28.29
C SER A 16 26.45 31.53 -28.07
N ARG A 17 25.68 32.53 -27.64
CA ARG A 17 26.15 33.88 -27.29
C ARG A 17 25.25 34.49 -26.20
N SER A 18 25.67 35.62 -25.64
CA SER A 18 24.81 36.43 -24.80
C SER A 18 23.68 37.03 -25.64
N ILE A 19 22.43 36.81 -25.20
CA ILE A 19 21.20 37.23 -25.89
C ILE A 19 20.22 37.89 -24.93
N ILE A 20 19.33 38.71 -25.47
CA ILE A 20 18.15 39.18 -24.75
C ILE A 20 17.05 38.12 -24.82
N LEU A 21 16.53 37.74 -23.65
CA LEU A 21 15.34 36.90 -23.54
C LEU A 21 14.11 37.79 -23.47
N GLY A 22 13.14 37.56 -24.35
CA GLY A 22 11.83 38.18 -24.26
C GLY A 22 10.99 37.58 -23.12
N PRO A 23 9.71 37.97 -22.99
CA PRO A 23 8.81 37.39 -22.00
C PRO A 23 8.70 35.87 -22.17
N HIS A 24 8.84 35.15 -21.07
CA HIS A 24 8.66 33.70 -20.99
C HIS A 24 7.46 33.34 -20.12
N THR A 25 6.88 32.18 -20.41
CA THR A 25 5.83 31.53 -19.64
C THR A 25 6.31 30.13 -19.28
N ILE A 26 6.20 29.75 -18.01
CA ILE A 26 6.61 28.45 -17.48
C ILE A 26 5.38 27.78 -16.87
N GLY A 27 5.00 26.63 -17.41
CA GLY A 27 3.87 25.81 -16.99
C GLY A 27 4.33 24.53 -16.30
N LEU A 28 5.11 24.65 -15.23
CA LEU A 28 5.69 23.50 -14.50
C LEU A 28 5.14 23.35 -13.07
N ARG A 29 3.99 23.94 -12.77
CA ARG A 29 3.29 23.79 -11.50
C ARG A 29 2.08 22.88 -11.69
N PRO A 30 1.89 21.83 -10.85
CA PRO A 30 0.71 20.97 -10.93
C PRO A 30 -0.60 21.76 -10.89
N SER A 31 -1.50 21.39 -11.80
CA SER A 31 -2.82 21.99 -11.98
C SER A 31 -3.69 21.84 -10.73
N PRO A 32 -4.65 22.75 -10.51
CA PRO A 32 -5.55 22.69 -9.34
C PRO A 32 -6.35 21.40 -9.21
N HIS A 33 -6.63 20.73 -10.34
CA HIS A 33 -7.40 19.48 -10.40
C HIS A 33 -6.52 18.22 -10.32
N CYS A 34 -5.22 18.37 -10.06
CA CYS A 34 -4.34 17.22 -9.83
C CYS A 34 -4.88 16.40 -8.66
N ARG A 35 -5.11 15.11 -8.89
CA ARG A 35 -5.68 14.20 -7.89
C ARG A 35 -4.66 13.81 -6.81
N THR A 36 -3.37 13.91 -7.13
CA THR A 36 -2.25 13.64 -6.24
C THR A 36 -1.95 14.87 -5.39
N PRO A 37 -2.09 14.81 -4.05
CA PRO A 37 -1.81 15.95 -3.20
C PRO A 37 -0.35 16.42 -3.30
N ILE A 38 -0.17 17.73 -3.55
CA ILE A 38 1.14 18.38 -3.59
C ILE A 38 1.35 19.12 -2.26
N GLN A 39 2.24 18.59 -1.42
CA GLN A 39 2.52 19.17 -0.09
C GLN A 39 3.36 20.44 -0.18
N SER A 40 4.33 20.46 -1.09
CA SER A 40 5.19 21.61 -1.32
C SER A 40 5.59 21.73 -2.78
N TYR A 41 5.86 22.97 -3.20
CA TYR A 41 6.29 23.32 -4.55
C TYR A 41 7.23 24.52 -4.48
N SER A 42 8.31 24.47 -5.24
CA SER A 42 9.24 25.58 -5.43
C SER A 42 9.64 25.70 -6.90
N LEU A 43 9.80 26.94 -7.35
CA LEU A 43 10.26 27.30 -8.68
C LEU A 43 11.42 28.28 -8.54
N LYS A 44 12.57 27.92 -9.08
CA LYS A 44 13.78 28.75 -9.11
C LYS A 44 14.20 28.97 -10.55
N ILE A 45 14.46 30.22 -10.90
CA ILE A 45 14.82 30.62 -12.25
C ILE A 45 16.15 31.36 -12.21
N SER A 46 17.00 31.11 -13.20
CA SER A 46 18.24 31.86 -13.41
C SER A 46 18.39 32.24 -14.87
N PRO A 47 18.86 33.46 -15.21
CA PRO A 47 19.60 34.40 -14.35
C PRO A 47 18.74 35.06 -13.25
N PRO A 48 19.34 35.47 -12.12
CA PRO A 48 18.59 35.94 -10.94
C PRO A 48 17.88 37.28 -11.17
N GLU A 49 18.36 38.10 -12.11
CA GLU A 49 17.76 39.39 -12.45
C GLU A 49 16.56 39.21 -13.41
N HIS A 50 15.40 38.93 -12.82
CA HIS A 50 14.13 38.81 -13.55
C HIS A 50 12.95 39.26 -12.69
N TYR A 51 11.84 39.59 -13.35
CA TYR A 51 10.53 39.73 -12.70
C TYR A 51 9.69 38.48 -12.96
N LEU A 52 9.07 37.95 -11.90
CA LEU A 52 8.15 36.81 -11.97
C LEU A 52 6.77 37.23 -11.49
N THR A 53 5.74 36.92 -12.27
CA THR A 53 4.33 37.04 -11.87
C THR A 53 3.61 35.72 -12.12
N TRP A 54 2.82 35.26 -11.15
CA TRP A 54 1.94 34.12 -11.32
C TRP A 54 0.60 34.55 -11.92
N LEU A 55 0.10 33.76 -12.86
CA LEU A 55 -1.24 33.91 -13.41
C LEU A 55 -1.91 32.55 -13.56
N GLN A 56 -3.24 32.59 -13.63
CA GLN A 56 -4.05 31.45 -14.04
C GLN A 56 -4.64 31.76 -15.41
N ASP A 57 -4.46 30.86 -16.38
CA ASP A 57 -5.05 31.05 -17.71
C ASP A 57 -6.56 30.70 -17.73
N VAL A 58 -7.18 30.86 -18.89
CA VAL A 58 -8.63 30.57 -19.09
C VAL A 58 -8.99 29.10 -18.90
N TYR A 59 -8.01 28.20 -18.89
CA TYR A 59 -8.19 26.76 -18.69
C TYR A 59 -7.89 26.32 -17.25
N GLY A 60 -7.47 27.25 -16.39
CA GLY A 60 -7.16 27.00 -14.99
C GLY A 60 -5.71 26.62 -14.72
N ASN A 61 -4.81 26.66 -15.72
CA ASN A 61 -3.42 26.27 -15.58
C ASN A 61 -2.63 27.34 -14.81
N PHE A 62 -1.71 26.92 -13.93
CA PHE A 62 -0.80 27.83 -13.24
C PHE A 62 0.41 28.13 -14.10
N LEU A 63 0.56 29.39 -14.49
CA LEU A 63 1.65 29.83 -15.37
C LEU A 63 2.49 30.90 -14.65
N ALA A 64 3.80 30.70 -14.63
CA ALA A 64 4.75 31.73 -14.20
C ALA A 64 5.18 32.55 -15.41
N ARG A 65 4.86 33.84 -15.42
CA ARG A 65 5.31 34.79 -16.44
C ARG A 65 6.59 35.47 -15.97
N VAL A 66 7.63 35.40 -16.79
CA VAL A 66 8.98 35.82 -16.44
C VAL A 66 9.49 36.82 -17.47
N ASN A 67 9.99 37.96 -17.00
CA ASN A 67 10.64 38.97 -17.83
C ASN A 67 12.09 39.15 -17.36
N PHE A 68 13.05 38.99 -18.25
CA PHE A 68 14.48 39.10 -17.94
C PHE A 68 14.97 40.53 -18.18
N LEU A 69 15.90 40.99 -17.34
CA LEU A 69 16.33 42.41 -17.33
C LEU A 69 17.66 42.66 -18.04
N GLY A 70 18.48 41.63 -18.18
CA GLY A 70 19.80 41.71 -18.80
C GLY A 70 20.03 40.62 -19.83
N PRO A 71 21.05 40.79 -20.69
CA PRO A 71 21.45 39.75 -21.62
C PRO A 71 22.07 38.57 -20.86
N THR A 72 21.83 37.36 -21.34
CA THR A 72 22.30 36.11 -20.72
C THR A 72 22.73 35.10 -21.78
N ASN A 73 23.64 34.19 -21.42
CA ASN A 73 24.01 33.04 -22.24
C ASN A 73 23.37 31.73 -21.75
N TYR A 74 22.47 31.79 -20.76
CA TYR A 74 21.71 30.63 -20.31
C TYR A 74 20.34 31.00 -19.72
N LEU A 75 19.43 30.03 -19.71
CA LEU A 75 18.21 30.03 -18.92
C LEU A 75 18.14 28.70 -18.16
N ASN A 76 18.03 28.76 -16.85
CA ASN A 76 17.88 27.59 -16.00
C ASN A 76 16.58 27.68 -15.20
N VAL A 77 15.76 26.65 -15.29
CA VAL A 77 14.48 26.50 -14.60
C VAL A 77 14.54 25.25 -13.75
N GLU A 78 14.49 25.43 -12.44
CA GLU A 78 14.50 24.37 -11.44
C GLU A 78 13.14 24.32 -10.73
N VAL A 79 12.56 23.14 -10.66
CA VAL A 79 11.35 22.85 -9.91
C VAL A 79 11.65 21.76 -8.90
N ALA A 80 11.27 21.97 -7.65
CA ALA A 80 11.22 20.92 -6.64
C ALA A 80 9.83 20.84 -6.02
N LEU A 81 9.27 19.65 -5.93
CA LEU A 81 7.97 19.40 -5.32
C LEU A 81 7.97 18.14 -4.47
N ILE A 82 7.07 18.10 -3.48
CA ILE A 82 6.78 16.91 -2.69
C ILE A 82 5.34 16.49 -2.97
N ALA A 83 5.16 15.29 -3.49
CA ALA A 83 3.86 14.71 -3.85
C ALA A 83 3.55 13.47 -2.98
N GLN A 84 2.30 13.32 -2.57
CA GLN A 84 1.83 12.13 -1.87
C GLN A 84 1.16 11.17 -2.87
N LEU A 85 1.90 10.15 -3.30
CA LEU A 85 1.35 9.10 -4.15
C LEU A 85 0.51 8.14 -3.30
N GLN A 86 -0.79 8.27 -3.41
CA GLN A 86 -1.76 7.34 -2.85
C GLN A 86 -2.44 6.60 -4.00
N THR A 87 -2.63 5.29 -3.89
CA THR A 87 -3.37 4.51 -4.89
C THR A 87 -4.75 5.12 -5.13
N ILE A 88 -5.03 5.49 -6.38
CA ILE A 88 -6.29 6.12 -6.77
C ILE A 88 -7.10 5.12 -7.60
N ASN A 89 -8.40 4.99 -7.32
CA ASN A 89 -9.33 4.31 -8.24
C ASN A 89 -9.55 5.21 -9.47
N PRO A 90 -9.07 4.82 -10.67
CA PRO A 90 -9.27 5.63 -11.86
C PRO A 90 -10.71 5.59 -12.36
N PHE A 91 -11.53 4.63 -11.91
CA PHE A 91 -12.94 4.45 -12.29
C PHE A 91 -13.94 5.03 -11.28
N ASN A 92 -13.47 5.67 -10.21
CA ASN A 92 -14.36 6.24 -9.19
C ASN A 92 -14.99 7.56 -9.66
N PHE A 93 -15.95 7.45 -10.57
CA PHE A 93 -16.77 8.54 -11.08
C PHE A 93 -18.13 7.98 -11.52
N LEU A 94 -19.12 8.87 -11.65
CA LEU A 94 -20.45 8.53 -12.15
C LEU A 94 -20.74 9.35 -13.40
N LEU A 95 -21.50 8.78 -14.33
CA LEU A 95 -21.97 9.47 -15.52
C LEU A 95 -23.41 9.93 -15.34
N GLU A 96 -23.76 11.05 -15.96
CA GLU A 96 -25.16 11.44 -16.13
C GLU A 96 -25.91 10.39 -16.96
N ASP A 97 -27.20 10.17 -16.67
CA ASP A 97 -28.01 9.11 -17.30
C ASP A 97 -27.96 9.14 -18.82
N TYR A 98 -27.98 10.33 -19.42
CA TYR A 98 -27.96 10.51 -20.88
C TYR A 98 -26.59 10.24 -21.52
N ALA A 99 -25.52 10.15 -20.72
CA ALA A 99 -24.14 9.94 -21.17
C ALA A 99 -23.60 8.55 -20.82
N ILE A 100 -24.41 7.70 -20.16
CA ILE A 100 -24.05 6.31 -19.81
C ILE A 100 -23.67 5.50 -21.05
N ASN A 101 -24.41 5.66 -22.15
CA ASN A 101 -24.17 4.97 -23.41
C ASN A 101 -23.74 5.95 -24.50
N TYR A 102 -22.79 5.52 -25.32
CA TYR A 102 -22.36 6.23 -26.51
C TYR A 102 -23.13 5.71 -27.74
N PRO A 103 -23.58 6.60 -28.65
CA PRO A 103 -23.37 8.05 -28.66
C PRO A 103 -24.35 8.82 -27.77
N PHE A 104 -23.85 9.89 -27.15
CA PHE A 104 -24.68 10.89 -26.46
C PHE A 104 -24.44 12.28 -27.03
N THR A 105 -25.29 13.25 -26.65
CA THR A 105 -25.15 14.65 -27.05
C THR A 105 -25.00 15.53 -25.82
N TYR A 106 -24.02 16.43 -25.82
CA TYR A 106 -23.91 17.43 -24.76
C TYR A 106 -25.11 18.39 -24.78
N PRO A 107 -25.69 18.73 -23.62
CA PRO A 107 -26.69 19.78 -23.53
C PRO A 107 -26.20 21.08 -24.16
N PRO A 108 -27.06 21.87 -24.84
CA PRO A 108 -26.62 23.03 -25.64
C PRO A 108 -25.76 24.03 -24.87
N GLU A 109 -26.09 24.32 -23.61
CA GLU A 109 -25.32 25.27 -22.78
C GLU A 109 -23.93 24.75 -22.40
N LEU A 110 -23.80 23.44 -22.17
CA LEU A 110 -22.51 22.80 -21.92
C LEU A 110 -21.68 22.72 -23.22
N ALA A 111 -22.32 22.36 -24.34
CA ALA A 111 -21.67 22.31 -25.64
C ALA A 111 -21.03 23.66 -26.04
N LYS A 112 -21.71 24.79 -25.76
CA LYS A 112 -21.16 26.15 -25.97
C LYS A 112 -19.85 26.39 -25.20
N GLN A 113 -19.72 25.85 -24.00
CA GLN A 113 -18.52 25.98 -23.16
C GLN A 113 -17.40 25.06 -23.63
N LEU A 114 -17.76 23.92 -24.23
CA LEU A 114 -16.83 22.90 -24.70
C LEU A 114 -16.32 23.11 -26.13
N VAL A 115 -16.78 24.15 -26.85
CA VAL A 115 -16.41 24.39 -28.26
C VAL A 115 -14.91 24.24 -28.56
N PRO A 116 -13.98 24.85 -27.81
CA PRO A 116 -12.55 24.71 -28.11
C PRO A 116 -12.04 23.27 -27.99
N PHE A 117 -12.71 22.44 -27.19
CA PHE A 117 -12.34 21.05 -26.94
C PHE A 117 -13.01 20.06 -27.91
N LEU A 118 -13.92 20.54 -28.74
CA LEU A 118 -14.61 19.78 -29.78
C LEU A 118 -14.05 20.06 -31.18
N GLU A 119 -13.14 21.04 -31.31
CA GLU A 119 -12.61 21.47 -32.60
C GLU A 119 -11.66 20.44 -33.22
N ILE A 120 -12.07 19.87 -34.35
CA ILE A 120 -11.24 18.99 -35.18
C ILE A 120 -10.33 19.86 -36.04
N THR A 121 -9.01 19.69 -35.88
CA THR A 121 -7.99 20.50 -36.56
C THR A 121 -7.19 19.70 -37.59
N GLU A 122 -7.27 18.37 -37.54
CA GLU A 122 -6.63 17.48 -38.50
C GLU A 122 -7.66 16.55 -39.16
N SER A 123 -7.53 16.35 -40.47
CA SER A 123 -8.50 15.56 -41.25
C SER A 123 -7.85 14.62 -42.25
N GLY A 124 -6.72 14.03 -41.88
CA GLY A 124 -5.98 13.06 -42.69
C GLY A 124 -6.81 11.82 -43.06
N SER A 125 -6.43 11.14 -44.15
CA SER A 125 -7.16 10.00 -44.68
C SER A 125 -7.07 8.77 -43.77
N LEU A 126 -5.91 8.55 -43.16
CA LEU A 126 -5.69 7.45 -42.21
C LEU A 126 -6.47 7.70 -40.92
N LEU A 127 -6.50 8.95 -40.43
CA LEU A 127 -7.27 9.31 -39.24
C LEU A 127 -8.76 9.04 -39.43
N GLN A 128 -9.34 9.50 -40.53
CA GLN A 128 -10.76 9.25 -40.82
C GLN A 128 -11.07 7.76 -41.00
N ALA A 129 -10.18 7.02 -41.68
CA ALA A 129 -10.32 5.58 -41.84
C ALA A 129 -10.24 4.84 -40.50
N TRP A 130 -9.36 5.28 -39.59
CA TRP A 130 -9.22 4.73 -38.24
C TRP A 130 -10.48 4.97 -37.41
N VAL A 131 -11.01 6.21 -37.42
CA VAL A 131 -12.24 6.58 -36.72
C VAL A 131 -13.43 5.76 -37.21
N GLU A 132 -13.55 5.57 -38.54
CA GLU A 132 -14.67 4.81 -39.10
C GLU A 132 -14.55 3.32 -38.79
N LYS A 133 -13.33 2.75 -38.84
CA LYS A 133 -13.06 1.35 -38.50
C LYS A 133 -13.51 1.00 -37.07
N HIS A 134 -13.31 1.89 -36.10
CA HIS A 134 -13.60 1.64 -34.69
C HIS A 134 -14.89 2.30 -34.19
N ARG A 135 -15.73 2.79 -35.10
CA ARG A 135 -17.03 3.40 -34.75
C ARG A 135 -17.98 2.33 -34.21
N GLN A 136 -18.28 2.42 -32.91
CA GLN A 136 -19.32 1.60 -32.27
C GLN A 136 -20.55 2.44 -31.92
N LYS A 137 -21.71 1.79 -31.77
CA LYS A 137 -22.96 2.38 -31.29
C LYS A 137 -23.54 1.50 -30.19
N ASP A 138 -24.25 2.12 -29.26
CA ASP A 138 -24.93 1.46 -28.14
C ASP A 138 -23.96 0.74 -27.18
N SER A 139 -22.75 1.30 -27.03
CA SER A 139 -21.73 0.84 -26.08
C SER A 139 -21.74 1.69 -24.82
N TYR A 140 -21.44 1.11 -23.67
CA TYR A 140 -21.21 1.87 -22.44
C TYR A 140 -20.06 2.87 -22.68
N THR A 141 -20.27 4.15 -22.42
CA THR A 141 -19.33 5.22 -22.79
C THR A 141 -17.93 4.97 -22.22
N THR A 142 -17.84 4.53 -20.97
CA THR A 142 -16.57 4.19 -20.32
C THR A 142 -15.85 3.05 -21.04
N ASN A 143 -16.54 1.98 -21.43
CA ASN A 143 -15.92 0.87 -22.16
C ASN A 143 -15.44 1.32 -23.54
N PHE A 144 -16.26 2.11 -24.23
CA PHE A 144 -15.93 2.64 -25.55
C PHE A 144 -14.60 3.43 -25.54
N ILE A 145 -14.44 4.39 -24.62
CA ILE A 145 -13.19 5.18 -24.57
C ILE A 145 -11.97 4.35 -24.14
N LEU A 146 -12.16 3.34 -23.28
CA LEU A 146 -11.09 2.45 -22.84
C LEU A 146 -10.63 1.52 -23.96
N GLU A 147 -11.57 0.97 -24.73
CA GLU A 147 -11.26 0.13 -25.89
C GLU A 147 -10.46 0.92 -26.93
N LEU A 148 -10.87 2.16 -27.24
CA LEU A 148 -10.11 3.02 -28.16
C LEU A 148 -8.69 3.30 -27.64
N ASN A 149 -8.56 3.60 -26.34
CA ASN A 149 -7.28 3.87 -25.70
C ASN A 149 -6.34 2.64 -25.78
N GLN A 150 -6.86 1.45 -25.50
CA GLN A 150 -6.11 0.20 -25.58
C GLN A 150 -5.74 -0.17 -27.02
N GLN A 151 -6.66 0.02 -27.98
CA GLN A 151 -6.39 -0.21 -29.40
C GLN A 151 -5.27 0.68 -29.90
N LEU A 152 -5.28 1.96 -29.54
CA LEU A 152 -4.23 2.88 -29.96
C LEU A 152 -2.86 2.51 -29.37
N ALA A 153 -2.81 2.13 -28.09
CA ALA A 153 -1.60 1.66 -27.43
C ALA A 153 -1.03 0.37 -28.05
N GLN A 154 -1.87 -0.49 -28.63
CA GLN A 154 -1.45 -1.70 -29.33
C GLN A 154 -1.00 -1.43 -30.77
N GLU A 155 -1.57 -0.42 -31.44
CA GLU A 155 -1.28 -0.11 -32.84
C GLU A 155 -0.08 0.82 -33.03
N ILE A 156 0.24 1.70 -32.07
CA ILE A 156 1.33 2.69 -32.15
C ILE A 156 2.50 2.28 -31.27
N ASN A 157 3.66 2.02 -31.88
CA ASN A 157 4.88 1.72 -31.15
C ASN A 157 5.48 2.97 -30.52
N TYR A 158 5.81 2.90 -29.23
CA TYR A 158 6.42 4.02 -28.52
C TYR A 158 7.88 4.25 -28.92
N GLN A 159 8.25 5.50 -29.21
CA GLN A 159 9.62 5.92 -29.44
C GLN A 159 9.91 7.26 -28.76
N ILE A 160 11.05 7.37 -28.08
CA ILE A 160 11.55 8.64 -27.55
C ILE A 160 12.06 9.50 -28.70
N ARG A 161 11.59 10.75 -28.76
CA ARG A 161 11.94 11.71 -29.81
C ARG A 161 12.52 12.99 -29.23
N LEU A 162 13.65 13.41 -29.79
CA LEU A 162 14.34 14.65 -29.40
C LEU A 162 13.99 15.84 -30.30
N GLU A 163 13.32 15.61 -31.44
CA GLU A 163 12.91 16.71 -32.32
C GLU A 163 11.85 17.60 -31.64
N ALA A 164 11.81 18.88 -32.01
CA ALA A 164 10.76 19.79 -31.55
C ALA A 164 9.44 19.54 -32.31
N GLY A 165 8.31 19.85 -31.66
CA GLY A 165 6.98 19.74 -32.26
C GLY A 165 6.32 18.38 -32.09
N ILE A 166 5.12 18.24 -32.65
CA ILE A 166 4.26 17.05 -32.55
C ILE A 166 4.04 16.53 -33.97
N GLN A 167 4.12 15.21 -34.16
CA GLN A 167 3.75 14.57 -35.42
C GLN A 167 2.28 14.83 -35.75
N SER A 168 2.00 14.97 -37.04
CA SER A 168 0.60 14.97 -37.49
C SER A 168 -0.04 13.59 -37.25
N CYS A 169 -1.36 13.56 -37.09
CA CYS A 169 -2.12 12.33 -36.93
C CYS A 169 -1.88 11.36 -38.10
N GLU A 170 -1.77 11.89 -39.33
CA GLU A 170 -1.50 11.10 -40.54
C GLU A 170 -0.10 10.46 -40.48
N GLU A 171 0.90 11.19 -39.98
CA GLU A 171 2.26 10.68 -39.84
C GLU A 171 2.34 9.59 -38.77
N THR A 172 1.76 9.82 -37.58
CA THR A 172 1.76 8.83 -36.49
C THR A 172 1.05 7.54 -36.90
N LEU A 173 -0.12 7.64 -37.55
CA LEU A 173 -0.85 6.46 -38.05
C LEU A 173 -0.14 5.77 -39.23
N GLY A 174 0.51 6.55 -40.11
CA GLY A 174 1.23 6.03 -41.26
C GLY A 174 2.51 5.28 -40.87
N GLN A 175 3.27 5.82 -39.92
CA GLN A 175 4.50 5.21 -39.41
C GLN A 175 4.22 4.13 -38.36
N LYS A 176 3.07 4.20 -37.67
CA LYS A 176 2.76 3.39 -36.49
C LYS A 176 3.80 3.51 -35.37
N ILE A 177 4.42 4.68 -35.29
CA ILE A 177 5.45 5.02 -34.31
C ILE A 177 5.17 6.44 -33.82
N GLY A 178 5.28 6.68 -32.51
CA GLY A 178 5.07 7.99 -31.92
C GLY A 178 5.64 8.11 -30.51
N SER A 179 5.96 9.34 -30.09
CA SER A 179 6.23 9.67 -28.69
C SER A 179 4.93 9.96 -27.93
N CYS A 180 4.99 10.12 -26.60
CA CYS A 180 3.79 10.33 -25.78
C CYS A 180 2.96 11.55 -26.22
N ARG A 181 3.62 12.63 -26.67
CA ARG A 181 2.96 13.82 -27.23
C ARG A 181 2.29 13.56 -28.58
N ASP A 182 2.83 12.65 -29.39
CA ASP A 182 2.30 12.34 -30.72
C ASP A 182 1.02 11.49 -30.57
N THR A 183 1.12 10.41 -29.79
CA THR A 183 -0.02 9.51 -29.52
C THR A 183 -1.11 10.21 -28.70
N GLY A 184 -0.74 11.04 -27.72
CA GLY A 184 -1.68 11.87 -26.97
C GLY A 184 -2.48 12.80 -27.88
N TRP A 185 -1.80 13.53 -28.78
CA TRP A 185 -2.49 14.43 -29.70
C TRP A 185 -3.39 13.71 -30.71
N LEU A 186 -2.91 12.59 -31.26
CA LEU A 186 -3.72 11.71 -32.10
C LEU A 186 -5.01 11.28 -31.38
N PHE A 187 -4.91 10.90 -30.10
CA PHE A 187 -6.07 10.49 -29.35
C PHE A 187 -7.05 11.63 -29.04
N VAL A 188 -6.56 12.86 -28.81
CA VAL A 188 -7.41 14.06 -28.72
C VAL A 188 -8.25 14.22 -30.00
N GLN A 189 -7.62 14.14 -31.18
CA GLN A 189 -8.35 14.30 -32.45
C GLN A 189 -9.36 13.17 -32.69
N ILE A 190 -9.00 11.92 -32.37
CA ILE A 190 -9.90 10.76 -32.45
C ILE A 190 -11.18 10.99 -31.61
N LEU A 191 -11.03 11.42 -30.34
CA LEU A 191 -12.17 11.66 -29.46
C LEU A 191 -13.05 12.80 -29.97
N ARG A 192 -12.45 13.87 -30.52
CA ARG A 192 -13.19 14.98 -31.14
C ARG A 192 -13.99 14.55 -32.37
N TYR A 193 -13.46 13.61 -33.16
CA TYR A 193 -14.20 12.99 -34.27
C TYR A 193 -15.43 12.19 -33.82
N TYR A 194 -15.39 11.62 -32.61
CA TYR A 194 -16.56 10.99 -31.97
C TYR A 194 -17.48 11.99 -31.27
N GLY A 195 -17.22 13.30 -31.38
CA GLY A 195 -18.02 14.34 -30.75
C GLY A 195 -17.82 14.43 -29.23
N LEU A 196 -16.74 13.85 -28.70
CA LEU A 196 -16.37 13.94 -27.29
C LEU A 196 -15.38 15.08 -27.09
N ALA A 197 -15.64 15.93 -26.10
CA ALA A 197 -14.76 17.06 -25.79
C ALA A 197 -13.45 16.54 -25.18
N ALA A 198 -12.32 16.83 -25.83
CA ALA A 198 -11.00 16.34 -25.44
C ALA A 198 -9.93 17.43 -25.44
N ARG A 199 -8.97 17.32 -24.53
CA ARG A 199 -7.85 18.25 -24.36
C ARG A 199 -6.52 17.52 -24.21
N PHE A 200 -5.47 18.19 -24.64
CA PHE A 200 -4.10 17.73 -24.51
C PHE A 200 -3.56 18.11 -23.13
N VAL A 201 -2.85 17.19 -22.49
CA VAL A 201 -2.24 17.40 -21.18
C VAL A 201 -0.74 17.22 -21.28
N SER A 202 0.01 18.20 -20.80
CA SER A 202 1.42 18.05 -20.46
C SER A 202 1.57 18.00 -18.95
N GLY A 203 2.35 17.04 -18.45
CA GLY A 203 2.50 16.84 -17.03
C GLY A 203 3.76 16.10 -16.62
N TYR A 204 3.88 15.78 -15.33
CA TYR A 204 4.83 14.78 -14.86
C TYR A 204 4.17 13.40 -14.83
N LEU A 205 4.95 12.38 -15.17
CA LEU A 205 4.63 10.99 -14.87
C LEU A 205 5.67 10.46 -13.90
N ILE A 206 5.24 10.18 -12.66
CA ILE A 206 6.06 9.52 -11.66
C ILE A 206 5.74 8.02 -11.68
N GLN A 207 6.75 7.20 -11.89
CA GLN A 207 6.62 5.75 -11.84
C GLN A 207 7.63 5.20 -10.83
N LEU A 208 7.11 4.54 -9.80
CA LEU A 208 7.94 3.92 -8.79
C LEU A 208 8.22 2.47 -9.18
N THR A 209 9.45 2.02 -8.92
CA THR A 209 9.79 0.61 -9.04
C THR A 209 8.91 -0.19 -8.09
N PRO A 210 8.21 -1.22 -8.59
CA PRO A 210 7.41 -2.06 -7.73
C PRO A 210 8.32 -2.81 -6.76
N ASP A 211 7.88 -2.96 -5.52
CA ASP A 211 8.65 -3.70 -4.49
C ASP A 211 8.91 -5.15 -4.86
N ILE A 212 7.99 -5.66 -5.67
CA ILE A 212 7.92 -7.03 -6.12
C ILE A 212 7.74 -6.95 -7.64
N PRO A 213 8.68 -7.49 -8.43
CA PRO A 213 8.48 -7.63 -9.86
C PRO A 213 7.17 -8.37 -10.14
N PRO A 214 6.32 -7.89 -11.06
CA PRO A 214 5.07 -8.57 -11.39
C PRO A 214 5.34 -9.96 -11.96
N GLY A 215 4.61 -10.98 -11.48
CA GLY A 215 4.74 -12.36 -11.97
C GLY A 215 4.14 -12.58 -13.37
N ALA A 216 3.18 -11.74 -13.77
CA ALA A 216 2.61 -11.69 -15.12
C ALA A 216 2.19 -10.24 -15.47
N GLY A 217 2.43 -9.82 -16.71
CA GLY A 217 2.16 -8.46 -17.20
C GLY A 217 3.42 -7.68 -17.60
N PRO A 218 3.28 -6.46 -18.15
CA PRO A 218 4.43 -5.62 -18.50
C PRO A 218 5.25 -5.30 -17.25
N MET A 219 6.58 -5.42 -17.36
CA MET A 219 7.48 -5.06 -16.26
C MET A 219 7.31 -3.57 -15.93
N GLY A 220 7.14 -3.26 -14.65
CA GLY A 220 7.21 -1.88 -14.16
C GLY A 220 8.62 -1.29 -14.34
N PRO A 221 8.82 -0.01 -14.02
CA PRO A 221 10.12 0.63 -14.21
C PRO A 221 11.20 -0.02 -13.33
N GLU A 222 12.40 -0.21 -13.88
CA GLU A 222 13.55 -0.82 -13.17
C GLU A 222 14.09 0.06 -12.03
N ALA A 223 13.90 1.37 -12.16
CA ALA A 223 14.26 2.37 -11.15
C ALA A 223 13.13 3.38 -10.97
N ASP A 224 13.07 4.02 -9.81
CA ASP A 224 12.15 5.14 -9.58
C ASP A 224 12.46 6.23 -10.59
N GLN A 225 11.49 6.53 -11.44
CA GLN A 225 11.65 7.49 -12.52
C GLN A 225 10.55 8.52 -12.49
N GLY A 226 10.91 9.75 -12.87
CA GLY A 226 9.98 10.80 -13.19
C GLY A 226 10.34 11.32 -14.55
N ASP A 227 9.34 11.57 -15.39
CA ASP A 227 9.53 12.17 -16.70
C ASP A 227 8.51 13.27 -16.95
N LEU A 228 8.83 14.17 -17.88
CA LEU A 228 7.80 14.95 -18.55
C LEU A 228 7.03 14.01 -19.49
N HIS A 229 5.71 14.03 -19.37
CA HIS A 229 4.83 13.14 -20.10
C HIS A 229 3.65 13.91 -20.69
N ALA A 230 3.02 13.31 -21.69
CA ALA A 230 1.83 13.86 -22.31
C ALA A 230 0.75 12.79 -22.48
N TRP A 231 -0.50 13.19 -22.26
CA TRP A 231 -1.67 12.32 -22.37
C TRP A 231 -2.92 13.12 -22.73
N THR A 232 -4.06 12.44 -22.77
CA THR A 232 -5.34 13.01 -23.21
C THR A 232 -6.33 13.06 -22.07
N GLU A 233 -7.09 14.14 -21.95
CA GLU A 233 -8.26 14.19 -21.06
C GLU A 233 -9.54 14.35 -21.85
N VAL A 234 -10.57 13.59 -21.48
CA VAL A 234 -11.92 13.66 -22.06
C VAL A 234 -12.92 14.18 -21.03
N TYR A 235 -13.82 15.06 -21.44
CA TYR A 235 -14.89 15.55 -20.57
C TYR A 235 -16.14 14.67 -20.69
N LEU A 236 -16.50 14.00 -19.60
CA LEU A 236 -17.70 13.17 -19.51
C LEU A 236 -18.70 13.82 -18.54
N PRO A 237 -19.97 14.02 -18.92
CA PRO A 237 -20.97 14.57 -18.01
C PRO A 237 -21.12 13.71 -16.74
N GLY A 238 -21.12 14.35 -15.57
CA GLY A 238 -21.13 13.68 -14.26
C GLY A 238 -19.74 13.39 -13.72
N ALA A 239 -18.82 12.93 -14.57
CA ALA A 239 -17.46 12.55 -14.17
C ALA A 239 -16.43 13.68 -14.26
N GLY A 240 -16.67 14.67 -15.13
CA GLY A 240 -15.72 15.76 -15.41
C GLY A 240 -14.60 15.35 -16.36
N TRP A 241 -13.42 15.95 -16.21
CA TRP A 241 -12.24 15.63 -17.02
C TRP A 241 -11.57 14.35 -16.52
N ILE A 242 -11.50 13.34 -17.38
CA ILE A 242 -10.90 12.04 -17.09
C ILE A 242 -9.67 11.83 -17.97
N GLY A 243 -8.53 11.52 -17.35
CA GLY A 243 -7.26 11.29 -18.04
C GLY A 243 -7.12 9.87 -18.60
N LEU A 244 -6.70 9.77 -19.84
CA LEU A 244 -6.38 8.56 -20.58
C LEU A 244 -4.96 8.69 -21.15
N ASP A 245 -4.14 7.69 -20.89
CA ASP A 245 -2.78 7.61 -21.40
C ASP A 245 -2.71 6.61 -22.56
N PRO A 246 -2.77 7.08 -23.82
CA PRO A 246 -2.78 6.20 -24.99
C PRO A 246 -1.41 5.60 -25.29
N THR A 247 -0.35 5.99 -24.58
CA THR A 247 0.95 5.31 -24.66
C THR A 247 0.92 3.99 -23.90
N SER A 248 0.22 3.98 -22.76
CA SER A 248 0.11 2.78 -21.91
C SER A 248 -1.18 1.98 -22.14
N GLY A 249 -2.21 2.60 -22.72
CA GLY A 249 -3.54 2.03 -22.85
C GLY A 249 -4.38 2.07 -21.57
N PHE A 250 -3.88 2.72 -20.51
CA PHE A 250 -4.56 2.82 -19.21
C PHE A 250 -5.10 4.23 -18.93
N LEU A 251 -5.97 4.33 -17.92
CA LEU A 251 -6.37 5.62 -17.36
C LEU A 251 -5.21 6.25 -16.57
N ALA A 252 -5.19 7.58 -16.56
CA ALA A 252 -4.27 8.35 -15.73
C ALA A 252 -4.51 8.05 -14.24
N ALA A 253 -3.41 7.79 -13.52
CA ALA A 253 -3.42 7.34 -12.13
C ALA A 253 -2.65 8.33 -11.23
N GLU A 254 -2.33 7.93 -10.00
CA GLU A 254 -1.64 8.76 -9.02
C GLU A 254 -0.27 9.30 -9.46
N GLY A 255 0.38 8.62 -10.40
CA GLY A 255 1.65 9.06 -10.99
C GLY A 255 1.49 10.20 -12.00
N HIS A 256 0.29 10.46 -12.53
CA HIS A 256 0.03 11.47 -13.56
C HIS A 256 -0.32 12.83 -12.92
N LEU A 257 0.65 13.74 -12.91
CA LEU A 257 0.50 15.09 -12.33
C LEU A 257 0.30 16.10 -13.49
N PRO A 258 -0.94 16.48 -13.83
CA PRO A 258 -1.19 17.44 -14.90
C PRO A 258 -0.57 18.79 -14.55
N LEU A 259 0.15 19.41 -15.50
CA LEU A 259 0.75 20.74 -15.34
C LEU A 259 0.03 21.79 -16.20
N VAL A 260 -0.19 21.47 -17.48
CA VAL A 260 -0.89 22.32 -18.44
C VAL A 260 -1.87 21.49 -19.26
N CYS A 261 -3.15 21.83 -19.19
CA CYS A 261 -4.22 21.20 -19.95
C CYS A 261 -4.84 22.22 -20.91
N THR A 262 -4.88 21.92 -22.21
CA THR A 262 -5.25 22.88 -23.25
C THR A 262 -5.87 22.19 -24.47
N PRO A 263 -6.80 22.84 -25.20
CA PRO A 263 -7.31 22.32 -26.45
C PRO A 263 -6.26 22.30 -27.58
N ASP A 264 -5.26 23.20 -27.53
CA ASP A 264 -4.15 23.29 -28.49
C ASP A 264 -2.87 22.76 -27.84
N PRO A 265 -2.21 21.74 -28.40
CA PRO A 265 -1.06 21.10 -27.78
C PRO A 265 0.20 21.99 -27.82
N LEU A 266 0.31 22.96 -28.73
CA LEU A 266 1.43 23.90 -28.75
C LEU A 266 1.44 24.80 -27.52
N ALA A 267 0.26 25.13 -27.00
CA ALA A 267 0.10 25.89 -25.76
C ALA A 267 0.48 25.10 -24.50
N ALA A 268 0.66 23.77 -24.59
CA ALA A 268 1.05 22.91 -23.47
C ALA A 268 2.57 22.87 -23.23
N SER A 269 3.36 23.59 -24.03
CA SER A 269 4.82 23.58 -23.93
C SER A 269 5.29 24.01 -22.52
N PRO A 270 6.13 23.22 -21.84
CA PRO A 270 6.54 23.50 -20.45
C PRO A 270 7.20 24.86 -20.24
N VAL A 271 8.02 25.30 -21.22
CA VAL A 271 8.64 26.62 -21.27
C VAL A 271 8.38 27.22 -22.65
N ARG A 272 7.78 28.40 -22.68
CA ARG A 272 7.51 29.15 -23.92
C ARG A 272 8.06 30.55 -23.79
N GLY A 273 8.68 31.07 -24.83
CA GLY A 273 9.16 32.45 -24.83
C GLY A 273 9.74 32.85 -26.17
N THR A 274 10.33 34.03 -26.22
CA THR A 274 11.04 34.54 -27.39
C THR A 274 12.47 34.83 -27.02
N THR A 275 13.37 34.62 -27.98
CA THR A 275 14.81 34.86 -27.83
C THR A 275 15.31 35.62 -29.06
N GLU A 276 16.41 36.33 -28.94
CA GLU A 276 17.15 36.75 -30.13
C GLU A 276 17.61 35.52 -30.94
N PRO A 277 17.81 35.66 -32.26
CA PRO A 277 18.38 34.60 -33.08
C PRO A 277 19.71 34.08 -32.50
N CYS A 278 19.71 32.82 -32.12
CA CYS A 278 20.85 32.09 -31.57
C CYS A 278 20.65 30.57 -31.73
N THR A 279 21.73 29.83 -31.49
CA THR A 279 21.65 28.38 -31.31
C THR A 279 21.51 28.10 -29.82
N SER A 280 20.61 27.21 -29.44
CA SER A 280 20.41 26.77 -28.06
C SER A 280 20.64 25.27 -27.92
N GLN A 281 21.29 24.87 -26.84
CA GLN A 281 21.34 23.49 -26.36
C GLN A 281 20.46 23.35 -25.12
N LEU A 282 19.66 22.29 -25.04
CA LEU A 282 18.84 21.96 -23.88
C LEU A 282 19.44 20.76 -23.15
N ASP A 283 19.77 20.95 -21.88
CA ASP A 283 20.05 19.88 -20.93
C ASP A 283 18.86 19.79 -19.96
N PHE A 284 18.38 18.58 -19.68
CA PHE A 284 17.28 18.38 -18.74
C PHE A 284 17.51 17.17 -17.84
N SER A 285 16.91 17.21 -16.66
CA SER A 285 16.90 16.08 -15.72
C SER A 285 15.65 16.11 -14.86
N VAL A 286 15.01 14.96 -14.69
CA VAL A 286 13.94 14.77 -13.70
C VAL A 286 14.40 13.64 -12.78
N ILE A 287 14.47 13.92 -11.48
CA ILE A 287 14.93 12.97 -10.47
C ILE A 287 13.81 12.79 -9.46
N VAL A 288 13.48 11.54 -9.17
CA VAL A 288 12.51 11.15 -8.15
C VAL A 288 13.25 10.49 -6.98
N SER A 289 12.81 10.83 -5.77
CA SER A 289 13.31 10.22 -4.54
C SER A 289 12.15 9.93 -3.60
N ARG A 290 12.23 8.84 -2.85
CA ARG A 290 11.23 8.50 -1.83
C ARG A 290 11.66 9.15 -0.51
N TYR A 291 10.80 10.00 0.06
CA TYR A 291 11.12 10.79 1.27
C TYR A 291 10.59 10.11 2.54
N GLU A 292 9.33 9.70 2.51
CA GLU A 292 8.69 8.96 3.60
C GLU A 292 7.86 7.82 3.01
N GLU A 293 8.08 6.63 3.53
CA GLU A 293 7.30 5.44 3.20
C GLU A 293 6.66 4.90 4.46
N THR A 294 5.34 4.74 4.45
CA THR A 294 4.69 3.91 5.48
C THR A 294 5.22 2.48 5.41
N PRO A 295 5.39 1.76 6.54
CA PRO A 295 5.83 0.37 6.56
C PRO A 295 5.09 -0.49 5.54
N ARG A 296 5.83 -1.21 4.69
CA ARG A 296 5.27 -1.93 3.54
C ARG A 296 5.30 -3.42 3.80
N THR A 297 4.19 -4.10 3.58
CA THR A 297 4.15 -5.57 3.75
C THR A 297 4.93 -6.30 2.67
N THR A 298 5.17 -5.65 1.53
CA THR A 298 5.90 -6.14 0.36
C THR A 298 7.42 -6.02 0.46
N LYS A 299 7.89 -5.02 1.19
CA LYS A 299 9.29 -4.74 1.46
C LYS A 299 9.39 -4.25 2.92
N PRO A 300 9.26 -5.17 3.89
CA PRO A 300 9.05 -4.83 5.30
C PRO A 300 10.24 -4.15 5.96
N TYR A 301 11.45 -4.41 5.47
CA TYR A 301 12.68 -3.95 6.11
C TYR A 301 13.62 -3.29 5.11
N THR A 302 14.30 -2.24 5.56
CA THR A 302 15.50 -1.72 4.89
C THR A 302 16.64 -2.73 5.00
N GLU A 303 17.65 -2.61 4.14
CA GLU A 303 18.84 -3.48 4.18
C GLU A 303 19.49 -3.45 5.57
N GLN A 304 19.66 -2.25 6.14
CA GLN A 304 20.22 -2.07 7.47
C GLN A 304 19.35 -2.72 8.58
N GLN A 305 18.01 -2.63 8.49
CA GLN A 305 17.13 -3.32 9.45
C GLN A 305 17.29 -4.84 9.32
N TRP A 306 17.33 -5.37 8.09
CA TRP A 306 17.47 -6.79 7.84
C TRP A 306 18.83 -7.35 8.31
N GLU A 307 19.91 -6.60 8.12
CA GLU A 307 21.24 -6.95 8.65
C GLU A 307 21.22 -7.10 10.18
N LYS A 308 20.56 -6.18 10.90
CA LYS A 308 20.41 -6.29 12.35
C LYS A 308 19.58 -7.51 12.76
N ILE A 309 18.46 -7.76 12.07
CA ILE A 309 17.63 -8.95 12.32
C ILE A 309 18.44 -10.23 12.10
N ASN A 310 19.24 -10.29 11.03
CA ASN A 310 20.12 -11.44 10.76
C ASN A 310 21.20 -11.62 11.83
N SER A 311 21.83 -10.52 12.27
CA SER A 311 22.81 -10.56 13.35
C SER A 311 22.20 -11.06 14.66
N LEU A 312 20.96 -10.66 14.97
CA LEU A 312 20.23 -11.18 16.13
C LEU A 312 19.94 -12.68 15.96
N GLY A 313 19.55 -13.12 14.75
CA GLY A 313 19.40 -14.54 14.42
C GLY A 313 20.64 -15.37 14.73
N ASN A 314 21.82 -14.88 14.36
CA ASN A 314 23.09 -15.52 14.70
C ASN A 314 23.37 -15.52 16.22
N THR A 315 22.96 -14.48 16.94
CA THR A 315 23.12 -14.39 18.41
C THR A 315 22.24 -15.39 19.14
N VAL A 316 20.99 -15.55 18.70
CA VAL A 316 20.05 -16.54 19.24
C VAL A 316 20.55 -17.95 18.95
N GLU A 317 21.07 -18.18 17.73
CA GLU A 317 21.69 -19.45 17.36
C GLU A 317 22.87 -19.82 18.27
N ALA A 318 23.78 -18.87 18.53
CA ALA A 318 24.90 -19.08 19.46
C ALA A 318 24.43 -19.40 20.89
N SER A 319 23.31 -18.80 21.33
CA SER A 319 22.70 -19.09 22.63
C SER A 319 22.18 -20.53 22.70
N LEU A 320 21.41 -20.95 21.69
CA LEU A 320 20.87 -22.32 21.62
C LEU A 320 21.98 -23.37 21.57
N GLN A 321 23.06 -23.11 20.82
CA GLN A 321 24.24 -23.98 20.76
C GLN A 321 24.96 -24.05 22.11
N ARG A 322 25.14 -22.91 22.80
CA ARG A 322 25.73 -22.86 24.15
C ARG A 322 24.95 -23.69 25.16
N TYR A 323 23.62 -23.72 25.01
CA TYR A 323 22.73 -24.49 25.87
C TYR A 323 22.58 -25.96 25.47
N CYS A 324 23.29 -26.40 24.42
CA CYS A 324 23.16 -27.73 23.82
C CYS A 324 21.69 -28.08 23.49
N VAL A 325 20.94 -27.09 23.01
CA VAL A 325 19.55 -27.26 22.58
C VAL A 325 19.54 -27.61 21.10
N ASP A 326 19.29 -28.89 20.81
CA ASP A 326 19.12 -29.39 19.45
C ASP A 326 17.75 -29.01 18.88
N LEU A 327 17.58 -27.71 18.59
CA LEU A 327 16.35 -27.15 18.06
C LEU A 327 16.43 -27.04 16.54
N THR A 328 15.74 -27.93 15.84
CA THR A 328 15.45 -27.72 14.42
C THR A 328 14.12 -26.99 14.27
N MET A 329 14.04 -26.10 13.29
CA MET A 329 12.80 -25.39 13.00
C MET A 329 12.52 -25.43 11.51
N GLY A 330 11.30 -25.77 11.15
CA GLY A 330 10.82 -25.80 9.77
C GLY A 330 9.39 -25.30 9.71
N GLY A 331 8.72 -25.56 8.61
CA GLY A 331 7.28 -25.33 8.61
C GLY A 331 6.53 -25.92 7.45
N VAL A 332 5.22 -25.99 7.65
CA VAL A 332 4.24 -26.25 6.59
C VAL A 332 3.78 -24.91 6.07
N TYR A 333 4.08 -24.61 4.81
CA TYR A 333 3.68 -23.36 4.16
C TYR A 333 2.49 -23.63 3.25
N ILE A 334 1.37 -22.99 3.54
CA ILE A 334 0.13 -23.17 2.79
C ILE A 334 -0.14 -21.92 1.95
N PHE A 335 0.13 -22.00 0.65
CA PHE A 335 -0.07 -20.91 -0.32
C PHE A 335 -1.46 -20.93 -0.93
N GLY A 336 -2.09 -19.77 -1.09
CA GLY A 336 -3.32 -19.63 -1.87
C GLY A 336 -3.00 -19.24 -3.32
N GLY A 337 -3.86 -19.60 -4.28
CA GLY A 337 -3.73 -19.16 -5.67
C GLY A 337 -5.07 -18.88 -6.34
N HIS A 338 -5.09 -17.90 -7.28
CA HIS A 338 -6.29 -17.55 -8.06
C HIS A 338 -6.47 -18.39 -9.35
N ASN A 339 -5.47 -19.18 -9.77
CA ASN A 339 -5.57 -20.19 -10.83
C ASN A 339 -4.16 -20.78 -11.04
N PRO A 340 -3.74 -21.82 -10.31
CA PRO A 340 -2.49 -22.48 -10.64
C PRO A 340 -2.64 -23.16 -12.02
N GLN A 341 -1.62 -23.08 -12.85
CA GLN A 341 -1.52 -23.93 -14.03
C GLN A 341 -1.43 -25.41 -13.57
N GLU A 342 -1.92 -26.37 -14.35
CA GLU A 342 -1.89 -27.81 -14.00
C GLU A 342 -0.48 -28.30 -13.59
N ASN A 343 0.58 -27.66 -14.09
CA ASN A 343 1.98 -28.01 -13.81
C ASN A 343 2.64 -27.18 -12.70
N SER A 344 1.89 -26.34 -11.96
CA SER A 344 2.46 -25.43 -10.96
C SER A 344 3.22 -26.17 -9.85
N LEU A 345 2.78 -27.40 -9.51
CA LEU A 345 3.42 -28.23 -8.49
C LEU A 345 4.82 -28.70 -8.92
N GLU A 346 4.91 -29.24 -10.13
CA GLU A 346 6.16 -29.73 -10.71
C GLU A 346 7.13 -28.58 -10.97
N TRP A 347 6.61 -27.43 -11.42
CA TRP A 347 7.42 -26.25 -11.67
C TRP A 347 7.94 -25.63 -10.36
N LEU A 348 7.13 -25.63 -9.29
CA LEU A 348 7.55 -25.23 -7.95
C LEU A 348 8.65 -26.14 -7.41
N GLN A 349 8.46 -27.45 -7.48
CA GLN A 349 9.46 -28.45 -7.09
C GLN A 349 10.78 -28.25 -7.85
N ASN A 350 10.70 -28.09 -9.17
CA ASN A 350 11.87 -27.89 -10.02
C ASN A 350 12.59 -26.56 -9.71
N SER A 351 11.85 -25.47 -9.51
CA SER A 351 12.42 -24.14 -9.22
C SER A 351 13.12 -24.10 -7.86
N ILE A 352 12.51 -24.70 -6.83
CA ILE A 352 13.13 -24.86 -5.51
C ILE A 352 14.40 -25.72 -5.64
N THR A 353 14.28 -26.89 -6.30
CA THR A 353 15.40 -27.83 -6.46
C THR A 353 16.58 -27.19 -7.18
N LEU A 354 16.34 -26.47 -8.27
CA LEU A 354 17.37 -25.80 -9.06
C LEU A 354 18.07 -24.71 -8.24
N SER A 355 17.30 -23.85 -7.55
CA SER A 355 17.83 -22.74 -6.75
C SER A 355 18.71 -23.24 -5.60
N LEU A 356 18.27 -24.28 -4.88
CA LEU A 356 19.06 -24.90 -3.81
C LEU A 356 20.34 -25.57 -4.34
N THR A 357 20.26 -26.19 -5.52
CA THR A 357 21.43 -26.79 -6.18
C THR A 357 22.47 -25.74 -6.59
N LEU A 358 22.04 -24.54 -7.00
CA LEU A 358 22.94 -23.44 -7.35
C LEU A 358 23.63 -22.87 -6.11
N GLU A 359 22.91 -22.63 -5.01
CA GLU A 359 23.50 -22.13 -3.77
C GLU A 359 24.54 -23.09 -3.17
N LEU A 360 24.30 -24.41 -3.25
CA LEU A 360 25.33 -25.41 -2.92
C LEU A 360 26.60 -25.23 -3.74
N ARG A 361 26.46 -25.14 -5.07
CA ARG A 361 27.59 -25.09 -6.00
C ARG A 361 28.44 -23.86 -5.77
N ASN A 362 27.82 -22.77 -5.34
CA ASN A 362 28.48 -21.52 -5.01
C ASN A 362 29.16 -21.55 -3.63
N GLY A 363 28.98 -22.61 -2.84
CA GLY A 363 29.56 -22.73 -1.49
C GLY A 363 28.94 -21.77 -0.48
N SER A 364 27.79 -21.17 -0.80
CA SER A 364 27.11 -20.19 0.05
C SER A 364 26.50 -20.81 1.32
N ILE A 365 26.22 -22.12 1.30
CA ILE A 365 25.50 -22.82 2.37
C ILE A 365 26.02 -24.27 2.51
N ASP A 366 26.49 -24.63 3.70
CA ASP A 366 26.76 -26.03 4.08
C ASP A 366 25.43 -26.71 4.49
N LEU A 367 24.98 -27.70 3.70
CA LEU A 367 23.80 -28.54 4.00
C LEU A 367 24.13 -30.05 3.82
N PHE A 368 23.58 -30.89 4.70
CA PHE A 368 23.59 -32.38 4.72
C PHE A 368 22.14 -32.91 4.60
N PRO A 369 21.84 -34.17 4.16
CA PRO A 369 22.32 -34.95 3.00
C PRO A 369 21.44 -34.60 1.75
N PRO A 370 21.18 -35.43 0.70
CA PRO A 370 20.70 -34.93 -0.60
C PRO A 370 19.36 -34.17 -0.48
N TRP A 371 19.27 -33.00 -1.13
CA TRP A 371 18.12 -32.08 -1.13
C TRP A 371 16.74 -32.69 -1.42
N GLN A 372 16.74 -33.90 -1.98
CA GLN A 372 15.56 -34.75 -2.15
C GLN A 372 14.86 -35.09 -0.82
N GLU A 373 15.52 -34.90 0.32
CA GLU A 373 14.95 -35.12 1.68
C GLU A 373 14.42 -33.84 2.36
N LEU A 374 14.65 -32.66 1.77
CA LEU A 374 14.28 -31.36 2.39
C LEU A 374 12.81 -30.99 2.19
N ILE A 375 12.21 -31.45 1.08
CA ILE A 375 10.77 -31.43 0.88
C ILE A 375 10.28 -32.82 1.29
N THR A 376 9.79 -32.94 2.52
CA THR A 376 9.33 -34.22 3.05
C THR A 376 7.99 -34.62 2.46
N ALA A 377 7.15 -33.64 2.13
CA ALA A 377 5.90 -33.80 1.40
C ALA A 377 5.50 -32.49 0.73
N ILE A 378 4.98 -32.60 -0.49
CA ILE A 378 4.10 -31.59 -1.07
C ILE A 378 2.73 -32.24 -1.17
N GLU A 379 1.80 -31.76 -0.34
CA GLU A 379 0.44 -32.28 -0.36
C GLU A 379 -0.34 -31.54 -1.44
N GLY A 380 -0.95 -32.33 -2.31
CA GLY A 380 -1.54 -31.87 -3.58
C GLY A 380 -2.71 -30.92 -3.38
N TRP A 381 -2.92 -30.09 -4.40
CA TRP A 381 -4.00 -29.11 -4.53
C TRP A 381 -5.35 -29.62 -4.03
N GLU A 382 -5.82 -29.06 -2.91
CA GLU A 382 -7.20 -29.24 -2.49
C GLU A 382 -8.09 -28.36 -3.37
N ARG A 383 -8.83 -29.01 -4.29
CA ARG A 383 -9.70 -28.33 -5.28
C ARG A 383 -10.71 -27.37 -4.67
N GLU A 384 -11.09 -27.54 -3.41
CA GLU A 384 -12.07 -26.70 -2.72
C GLU A 384 -11.44 -25.45 -2.07
N SER A 385 -10.21 -25.53 -1.55
CA SER A 385 -9.55 -24.40 -0.85
C SER A 385 -8.59 -23.59 -1.72
N GLY A 386 -8.17 -24.16 -2.87
CA GLY A 386 -7.26 -23.51 -3.81
C GLY A 386 -5.87 -23.26 -3.22
N ALA A 387 -5.40 -24.18 -2.38
CA ALA A 387 -4.15 -24.04 -1.63
C ALA A 387 -3.13 -25.16 -1.91
N ILE A 388 -1.84 -24.81 -1.82
CA ILE A 388 -0.70 -25.75 -1.90
C ILE A 388 0.02 -25.76 -0.56
N ALA A 389 0.11 -26.93 0.07
CA ALA A 389 0.86 -27.14 1.30
C ALA A 389 2.26 -27.72 1.00
N ILE A 390 3.29 -27.04 1.49
CA ILE A 390 4.69 -27.44 1.32
C ILE A 390 5.27 -27.72 2.69
N ASN A 391 5.59 -28.98 2.96
CA ASN A 391 6.24 -29.38 4.18
C ASN A 391 7.77 -29.36 3.98
N LEU A 392 8.43 -28.47 4.71
CA LEU A 392 9.88 -28.37 4.71
C LEU A 392 10.47 -29.05 5.94
N HIS A 393 11.49 -29.88 5.71
CA HIS A 393 12.26 -30.48 6.78
C HIS A 393 12.81 -29.39 7.70
N PRO A 394 12.65 -29.52 9.03
CA PRO A 394 13.24 -28.59 9.98
C PRO A 394 14.75 -28.46 9.79
N VAL A 395 15.25 -27.23 9.81
CA VAL A 395 16.68 -26.93 9.65
C VAL A 395 17.33 -26.51 10.95
N SER A 396 18.66 -26.64 10.98
CA SER A 396 19.44 -26.66 12.20
C SER A 396 19.94 -25.30 12.66
N ASN A 397 20.04 -24.32 11.75
CA ASN A 397 20.61 -23.00 12.06
C ASN A 397 19.88 -21.85 11.33
N TRP A 398 20.14 -20.63 11.81
CA TRP A 398 19.53 -19.41 11.29
C TRP A 398 19.81 -19.15 9.81
N ALA A 399 21.07 -19.31 9.36
CA ALA A 399 21.44 -19.06 7.97
C ALA A 399 20.67 -19.97 6.98
N GLN A 400 20.47 -21.24 7.35
CA GLN A 400 19.68 -22.19 6.58
C GLN A 400 18.19 -21.79 6.53
N LEU A 401 17.62 -21.33 7.65
CA LEU A 401 16.24 -20.83 7.68
C LEU A 401 16.05 -19.66 6.71
N VAL A 402 16.97 -18.70 6.74
CA VAL A 402 16.94 -17.51 5.87
C VAL A 402 17.01 -17.93 4.41
N ALA A 403 17.97 -18.78 4.04
CA ALA A 403 18.15 -19.22 2.67
C ALA A 403 16.94 -19.98 2.12
N ILE A 404 16.42 -20.95 2.88
CA ILE A 404 15.27 -21.76 2.44
C ILE A 404 14.02 -20.89 2.30
N ASN A 405 13.73 -20.00 3.24
CA ASN A 405 12.58 -19.11 3.14
C ASN A 405 12.71 -18.13 1.95
N THR A 406 13.92 -17.66 1.67
CA THR A 406 14.18 -16.79 0.51
C THR A 406 13.90 -17.54 -0.80
N ILE A 407 14.42 -18.76 -0.94
CA ILE A 407 14.25 -19.59 -2.13
C ILE A 407 12.79 -20.02 -2.30
N LEU A 408 12.14 -20.45 -1.21
CA LEU A 408 10.73 -20.84 -1.22
C LEU A 408 9.84 -19.69 -1.67
N ALA A 409 10.04 -18.49 -1.13
CA ALA A 409 9.25 -17.32 -1.49
C ALA A 409 9.47 -16.90 -2.95
N ALA A 410 10.71 -16.97 -3.44
CA ALA A 410 11.02 -16.69 -4.84
C ALA A 410 10.34 -17.71 -5.77
N ALA A 411 10.47 -19.01 -5.48
CA ALA A 411 9.87 -20.07 -6.28
C ALA A 411 8.33 -20.02 -6.26
N ALA A 412 7.73 -19.83 -5.08
CA ALA A 412 6.28 -19.68 -4.93
C ALA A 412 5.75 -18.52 -5.79
N ARG A 413 6.41 -17.36 -5.73
CA ARG A 413 6.04 -16.19 -6.54
C ARG A 413 6.10 -16.48 -8.03
N GLN A 414 7.17 -17.12 -8.50
CA GLN A 414 7.30 -17.44 -9.91
C GLN A 414 6.18 -18.40 -10.39
N CYS A 415 5.65 -19.24 -9.50
CA CYS A 415 4.51 -20.13 -9.78
C CYS A 415 3.15 -19.44 -9.72
N GLY A 416 3.09 -18.13 -9.43
CA GLY A 416 1.84 -17.41 -9.21
C GLY A 416 1.14 -17.77 -7.88
N LEU A 417 1.88 -18.30 -6.90
CA LEU A 417 1.37 -18.55 -5.56
C LEU A 417 1.45 -17.28 -4.72
N GLU A 418 0.39 -17.04 -3.95
CA GLU A 418 0.24 -15.86 -3.12
C GLU A 418 0.12 -16.22 -1.62
N THR A 419 0.62 -15.32 -0.79
CA THR A 419 0.64 -15.44 0.68
C THR A 419 -0.47 -14.64 1.36
N GLU A 420 -1.23 -13.87 0.58
CA GLU A 420 -2.31 -12.99 1.04
C GLU A 420 -3.55 -13.20 0.17
N LYS A 421 -4.72 -12.96 0.76
CA LYS A 421 -6.01 -12.89 0.08
C LYS A 421 -6.66 -11.55 0.46
N TYR A 422 -7.70 -11.16 -0.27
CA TYR A 422 -8.39 -9.91 -0.03
C TYR A 422 -9.86 -10.14 0.24
N LEU A 423 -10.42 -9.41 1.21
CA LEU A 423 -11.86 -9.34 1.44
C LEU A 423 -12.54 -8.48 0.38
N LEU A 424 -13.87 -8.53 0.27
CA LEU A 424 -14.65 -7.73 -0.69
C LEU A 424 -14.40 -6.22 -0.55
N ASP A 425 -14.12 -5.75 0.66
CA ASP A 425 -13.79 -4.36 0.96
C ASP A 425 -12.33 -3.98 0.70
N GLY A 426 -11.53 -4.92 0.20
CA GLY A 426 -10.13 -4.73 -0.15
C GLY A 426 -9.14 -4.99 0.99
N ARG A 427 -9.62 -5.28 2.22
CA ARG A 427 -8.70 -5.56 3.34
C ARG A 427 -7.87 -6.83 3.06
N PRO A 428 -6.54 -6.77 3.26
CA PRO A 428 -5.69 -7.95 3.18
C PRO A 428 -5.94 -8.87 4.37
N ILE A 429 -5.89 -10.18 4.11
CA ILE A 429 -5.88 -11.24 5.11
C ILE A 429 -4.82 -12.28 4.71
N PRO A 430 -4.29 -13.08 5.64
CA PRO A 430 -3.44 -14.22 5.32
C PRO A 430 -4.08 -15.13 4.27
N GLY A 431 -3.33 -15.48 3.22
CA GLY A 431 -3.78 -16.37 2.15
C GLY A 431 -3.78 -17.85 2.55
N GLY A 432 -3.02 -18.17 3.60
CA GLY A 432 -2.95 -19.47 4.27
C GLY A 432 -2.21 -19.39 5.61
N CYS A 433 -1.68 -20.51 6.12
CA CYS A 433 -0.90 -20.56 7.37
C CYS A 433 0.54 -20.99 7.15
N THR A 434 1.33 -20.69 8.18
CA THR A 434 2.56 -21.42 8.46
C THR A 434 2.35 -22.26 9.71
N ASN A 435 2.70 -23.54 9.69
CA ASN A 435 2.88 -24.29 10.94
C ASN A 435 4.36 -24.30 11.26
N ILE A 436 4.77 -23.89 12.46
CA ILE A 436 6.18 -23.94 12.86
C ILE A 436 6.42 -25.26 13.57
N VAL A 437 7.24 -26.11 12.96
CA VAL A 437 7.60 -27.41 13.52
C VAL A 437 8.92 -27.28 14.25
N ILE A 438 8.93 -27.66 15.52
CA ILE A 438 10.13 -27.76 16.35
C ILE A 438 10.40 -29.23 16.61
N ALA A 439 11.45 -29.76 15.98
CA ALA A 439 11.81 -31.16 16.10
C ALA A 439 13.21 -31.32 16.75
N PRO A 440 13.44 -32.39 17.52
CA PRO A 440 14.77 -32.71 18.03
C PRO A 440 15.68 -33.26 16.95
N LYS A 441 16.99 -32.94 17.03
CA LYS A 441 18.01 -33.64 16.20
C LYS A 441 18.31 -35.06 16.70
N GLN A 442 18.27 -35.26 18.03
CA GLN A 442 18.56 -36.55 18.68
C GLN A 442 17.58 -36.84 19.83
N GLU A 443 17.65 -36.07 20.92
CA GLU A 443 16.73 -36.14 22.06
C GLU A 443 15.83 -34.91 22.14
N SER A 444 14.56 -35.08 22.54
CA SER A 444 13.64 -33.95 22.69
C SER A 444 14.10 -32.96 23.77
N PRO A 445 14.24 -31.66 23.43
CA PRO A 445 14.41 -30.62 24.45
C PRO A 445 13.23 -30.58 25.42
N PHE A 446 12.02 -30.95 24.97
CA PHE A 446 10.80 -30.95 25.77
C PHE A 446 10.76 -32.09 26.80
N TRP A 447 11.41 -33.24 26.51
CA TRP A 447 11.58 -34.30 27.50
C TRP A 447 12.55 -33.90 28.61
N ARG A 448 13.63 -33.18 28.25
CA ARG A 448 14.62 -32.68 29.21
C ARG A 448 14.08 -31.55 30.09
N ARG A 449 13.22 -30.69 29.52
CA ARG A 449 12.67 -29.50 30.19
C ARG A 449 11.17 -29.34 29.91
N PRO A 450 10.29 -30.11 30.60
CA PRO A 450 8.84 -30.02 30.42
C PRO A 450 8.26 -28.65 30.79
N ASP A 451 8.96 -27.88 31.64
CA ASP A 451 8.58 -26.53 32.05
C ASP A 451 8.65 -25.49 30.92
N LEU A 452 9.30 -25.80 29.78
CA LEU A 452 9.33 -24.94 28.60
C LEU A 452 7.95 -24.76 27.98
N VAL A 453 7.21 -25.86 27.82
CA VAL A 453 5.86 -25.83 27.24
C VAL A 453 4.96 -24.98 28.12
N ARG A 454 5.06 -25.16 29.45
CA ARG A 454 4.36 -24.31 30.42
C ARG A 454 4.76 -22.83 30.29
N SER A 455 6.05 -22.54 30.20
CA SER A 455 6.56 -21.16 30.08
C SER A 455 6.00 -20.48 28.84
N LEU A 456 6.04 -21.15 27.69
CA LEU A 456 5.50 -20.66 26.42
C LEU A 456 4.00 -20.41 26.50
N ILE A 457 3.21 -21.41 26.92
CA ILE A 457 1.75 -21.27 27.01
C ILE A 457 1.39 -20.11 27.94
N THR A 458 2.02 -20.03 29.11
CA THR A 458 1.75 -18.98 30.10
C THR A 458 2.13 -17.60 29.54
N TYR A 459 3.27 -17.49 28.87
CA TYR A 459 3.74 -16.24 28.29
C TYR A 459 2.81 -15.75 27.16
N PHE A 460 2.37 -16.63 26.27
CA PHE A 460 1.42 -16.31 25.21
C PHE A 460 0.06 -15.88 25.74
N HIS A 461 -0.40 -16.47 26.85
CA HIS A 461 -1.62 -16.00 27.52
C HIS A 461 -1.46 -14.63 28.17
N ASN A 462 -0.29 -14.37 28.77
CA ASN A 462 0.01 -13.09 29.41
C ASN A 462 0.26 -11.96 28.40
N HIS A 463 0.55 -12.31 27.13
CA HIS A 463 0.82 -11.39 26.04
C HIS A 463 -0.04 -11.69 24.80
N PRO A 464 -1.33 -11.30 24.82
CA PRO A 464 -2.26 -11.51 23.70
C PRO A 464 -1.80 -10.92 22.36
N SER A 465 -0.88 -9.94 22.37
CA SER A 465 -0.27 -9.41 21.15
C SER A 465 0.39 -10.49 20.29
N LEU A 466 0.97 -11.52 20.91
CA LEU A 466 1.61 -12.61 20.17
C LEU A 466 0.59 -13.42 19.35
N ALA A 467 -0.63 -13.58 19.85
CA ALA A 467 -1.70 -14.24 19.11
C ALA A 467 -2.28 -13.31 18.02
N ALA A 468 -2.61 -12.07 18.40
CA ALA A 468 -3.32 -11.15 17.53
C ALA A 468 -2.47 -10.63 16.36
N VAL A 469 -1.15 -10.48 16.56
CA VAL A 469 -0.21 -9.94 15.55
C VAL A 469 0.38 -11.05 14.66
N PHE A 470 0.42 -12.31 15.11
CA PHE A 470 1.03 -13.41 14.37
C PHE A 470 0.05 -14.48 13.87
N GLY A 471 -1.22 -14.46 14.31
CA GLY A 471 -2.24 -15.46 13.96
C GLY A 471 -3.02 -15.16 12.67
N GLN A 472 -3.68 -16.18 12.11
CA GLN A 472 -4.39 -16.06 10.82
C GLN A 472 -5.56 -15.06 10.79
N THR A 473 -6.30 -14.91 11.89
CA THR A 473 -7.45 -14.01 11.92
C THR A 473 -7.56 -13.34 13.28
N PRO A 474 -7.77 -12.02 13.36
CA PRO A 474 -8.30 -11.38 14.56
C PRO A 474 -9.79 -11.72 14.71
N LYS A 475 -10.11 -13.01 14.92
CA LYS A 475 -11.46 -13.45 15.27
C LYS A 475 -11.69 -13.14 16.74
N SER A 476 -12.04 -11.88 16.96
CA SER A 476 -12.46 -11.35 18.25
C SER A 476 -13.43 -12.24 19.00
N HIS A 477 -14.43 -12.80 18.33
CA HIS A 477 -15.52 -13.52 18.97
C HIS A 477 -15.12 -14.91 19.49
N GLU A 478 -14.29 -15.66 18.75
CA GLU A 478 -13.80 -16.98 19.19
C GLU A 478 -12.79 -16.83 20.35
N TYR A 479 -11.90 -15.84 20.28
CA TYR A 479 -10.97 -15.53 21.37
C TYR A 479 -11.73 -15.10 22.65
N LEU A 480 -12.76 -14.27 22.51
CA LEU A 480 -13.61 -13.78 23.61
C LEU A 480 -14.48 -14.88 24.24
N SER A 481 -15.11 -15.75 23.43
CA SER A 481 -15.98 -16.81 23.93
C SER A 481 -15.19 -17.88 24.69
N GLN A 482 -13.99 -18.21 24.20
CA GLN A 482 -13.18 -19.28 24.76
C GLN A 482 -12.40 -18.81 26.01
N LEU A 483 -11.92 -17.55 26.07
CA LEU A 483 -11.37 -16.96 27.30
C LEU A 483 -12.40 -16.95 28.45
N GLY A 484 -13.69 -16.79 28.13
CA GLY A 484 -14.78 -16.88 29.10
C GLY A 484 -14.93 -18.26 29.74
N GLU A 485 -14.71 -19.34 28.98
CA GLU A 485 -14.81 -20.74 29.47
C GLU A 485 -13.63 -21.12 30.39
N MET A 486 -12.47 -20.46 30.27
CA MET A 486 -11.30 -20.67 31.13
C MET A 486 -11.51 -20.20 32.58
N VAL A 487 -12.42 -19.24 32.79
CA VAL A 487 -12.67 -18.60 34.10
C VAL A 487 -13.41 -19.54 35.07
N ASP A 488 -13.94 -20.67 34.60
CA ASP A 488 -14.63 -21.68 35.40
C ASP A 488 -13.69 -22.61 36.21
N GLY A 489 -12.38 -22.34 36.23
CA GLY A 489 -11.46 -22.86 37.26
C GLY A 489 -11.10 -24.35 37.18
N ARG A 490 -11.26 -25.01 36.02
CA ARG A 490 -10.90 -26.43 35.84
C ARG A 490 -9.58 -26.60 35.04
N PRO A 491 -8.49 -27.06 35.68
CA PRO A 491 -7.18 -27.26 35.03
C PRO A 491 -7.19 -28.23 33.83
N GLU A 492 -8.18 -29.12 33.75
CA GLU A 492 -8.30 -30.16 32.72
C GLU A 492 -8.84 -29.61 31.39
N HIS A 493 -9.45 -28.42 31.40
CA HIS A 493 -9.78 -27.66 30.18
C HIS A 493 -8.56 -26.95 29.58
N PHE A 494 -7.50 -26.71 30.36
CA PHE A 494 -6.28 -26.01 29.93
C PHE A 494 -5.52 -26.78 28.83
N LEU A 495 -5.53 -28.11 28.88
CA LEU A 495 -4.85 -28.97 27.88
C LEU A 495 -5.75 -29.36 26.71
N LYS A 496 -7.09 -29.36 26.89
CA LYS A 496 -8.05 -29.71 25.84
C LYS A 496 -8.44 -28.53 24.95
N ASN A 497 -8.28 -27.29 25.42
CA ASN A 497 -8.66 -26.08 24.69
C ASN A 497 -7.46 -25.22 24.25
N ASN A 498 -6.29 -25.81 23.98
CA ASN A 498 -5.09 -25.05 23.59
C ASN A 498 -5.26 -24.18 22.32
N HIS A 499 -6.30 -24.42 21.51
CA HIS A 499 -6.74 -23.58 20.38
C HIS A 499 -6.95 -22.09 20.75
N LEU A 500 -7.09 -21.79 22.04
CA LEU A 500 -7.30 -20.47 22.67
C LEU A 500 -6.29 -19.37 22.30
N THR A 501 -5.07 -19.74 21.92
CA THR A 501 -4.02 -18.76 21.57
C THR A 501 -4.01 -18.42 20.08
N GLY A 502 -4.90 -19.01 19.27
CA GLY A 502 -4.72 -19.08 17.82
C GLY A 502 -3.66 -20.10 17.41
N PHE A 503 -3.11 -20.84 18.38
CA PHE A 503 -2.16 -21.92 18.17
C PHE A 503 -2.78 -23.24 18.59
N ASP A 504 -2.60 -24.27 17.77
CA ASP A 504 -2.73 -25.63 18.26
C ASP A 504 -1.33 -26.07 18.66
N PHE A 505 -1.08 -26.24 19.96
CA PHE A 505 0.08 -26.98 20.44
C PHE A 505 -0.26 -28.46 20.34
N GLU A 506 -0.22 -28.99 19.12
CA GLU A 506 -0.29 -30.43 18.95
C GLU A 506 1.08 -30.97 19.36
N GLN A 507 1.16 -31.41 20.61
CA GLN A 507 2.33 -32.10 21.10
C GLN A 507 2.45 -33.38 20.28
N LEU A 508 3.45 -33.44 19.39
CA LEU A 508 3.79 -34.64 18.63
C LEU A 508 4.44 -35.65 19.61
N PHE A 509 3.63 -36.14 20.56
CA PHE A 509 4.03 -37.03 21.64
C PHE A 509 4.72 -38.29 21.12
N SER A 510 4.39 -38.73 19.91
CA SER A 510 5.01 -39.89 19.25
C SER A 510 6.44 -39.64 18.76
N GLN A 511 6.85 -38.39 18.54
CA GLN A 511 8.17 -38.03 17.96
C GLN A 511 9.02 -37.11 18.87
N GLY A 512 8.46 -36.59 19.98
CA GLY A 512 9.19 -35.69 20.88
C GLY A 512 9.40 -34.28 20.32
N GLY A 513 8.59 -33.85 19.37
CA GLY A 513 8.59 -32.47 18.83
C GLY A 513 7.41 -31.64 19.34
N LEU A 514 7.41 -30.36 18.98
CA LEU A 514 6.30 -29.43 19.19
C LEU A 514 5.93 -28.77 17.86
N GLU A 515 4.68 -28.88 17.44
CA GLU A 515 4.16 -28.13 16.29
C GLU A 515 3.32 -26.97 16.79
N LEU A 516 3.61 -25.75 16.30
CA LEU A 516 2.81 -24.56 16.52
C LEU A 516 1.99 -24.31 15.25
N ARG A 517 0.68 -24.54 15.31
CA ARG A 517 -0.24 -24.32 14.18
C ARG A 517 -0.91 -22.95 14.22
N GLY A 518 -1.61 -22.58 13.15
CA GLY A 518 -2.51 -21.42 13.14
C GLY A 518 -1.84 -20.05 12.97
N LEU A 519 -0.54 -20.04 12.67
CA LEU A 519 0.19 -18.82 12.38
C LEU A 519 -0.15 -18.29 10.98
N ALA A 520 -0.27 -16.98 10.87
CA ALA A 520 -0.46 -16.31 9.59
C ALA A 520 0.75 -16.55 8.69
N MET A 521 0.47 -16.84 7.42
CA MET A 521 1.47 -16.64 6.39
C MET A 521 1.49 -15.15 5.99
N PHE A 522 2.67 -14.53 6.04
CA PHE A 522 2.82 -13.10 5.78
C PHE A 522 3.20 -12.80 4.32
N PRO A 523 2.90 -11.57 3.84
CA PRO A 523 3.17 -11.16 2.45
C PRO A 523 4.63 -11.28 2.01
N HIS A 524 5.58 -11.13 2.95
CA HIS A 524 7.00 -11.23 2.69
C HIS A 524 7.69 -12.21 3.64
N TYR A 525 8.59 -13.03 3.10
CA TYR A 525 9.27 -14.10 3.85
C TYR A 525 10.06 -13.59 5.07
N GLN A 526 10.61 -12.37 4.98
CA GLN A 526 11.32 -11.75 6.12
C GLN A 526 10.42 -11.54 7.34
N MET A 527 9.13 -11.29 7.15
CA MET A 527 8.18 -11.19 8.27
C MET A 527 8.01 -12.56 8.95
N GLY A 528 7.81 -13.62 8.15
CA GLY A 528 7.77 -15.00 8.68
C GLY A 528 9.06 -15.39 9.42
N LEU A 529 10.22 -14.98 8.89
CA LEU A 529 11.51 -15.17 9.55
C LEU A 529 11.62 -14.40 10.88
N LEU A 530 11.12 -13.16 10.97
CA LEU A 530 11.14 -12.42 12.24
C LEU A 530 10.24 -13.06 13.30
N GLN A 531 9.07 -13.56 12.90
CA GLN A 531 8.18 -14.33 13.77
C GLN A 531 8.85 -15.61 14.28
N MET A 532 9.52 -16.34 13.39
CA MET A 532 10.35 -17.50 13.71
C MET A 532 11.49 -17.14 14.67
N LEU A 533 12.15 -16.01 14.46
CA LEU A 533 13.22 -15.50 15.32
C LEU A 533 12.71 -15.15 16.72
N LEU A 534 11.55 -14.51 16.82
CA LEU A 534 10.90 -14.19 18.09
C LEU A 534 10.66 -15.46 18.91
N LEU A 535 10.08 -16.49 18.28
CA LEU A 535 9.87 -17.78 18.93
C LEU A 535 11.18 -18.41 19.38
N ARG A 536 12.19 -18.51 18.50
CA ARG A 536 13.51 -19.06 18.87
C ARG A 536 14.13 -18.33 20.05
N SER A 537 13.95 -17.01 20.13
CA SER A 537 14.47 -16.18 21.22
C SER A 537 13.75 -16.46 22.54
N LEU A 538 12.42 -16.59 22.52
CA LEU A 538 11.65 -17.03 23.70
C LEU A 538 12.07 -18.42 24.16
N PHE A 539 12.31 -19.34 23.24
CA PHE A 539 12.82 -20.68 23.55
C PHE A 539 14.19 -20.63 24.23
N ALA A 540 15.14 -19.89 23.65
CA ALA A 540 16.48 -19.75 24.20
C ALA A 540 16.44 -19.09 25.59
N TRP A 541 15.61 -18.06 25.75
CA TRP A 541 15.40 -17.40 27.04
C TRP A 541 14.80 -18.35 28.09
N PHE A 542 13.68 -19.01 27.80
CA PHE A 542 13.02 -19.89 28.76
C PHE A 542 13.81 -21.16 29.08
N TRP A 543 14.70 -21.58 28.17
CA TRP A 543 15.67 -22.62 28.44
C TRP A 543 16.63 -22.22 29.56
N GLU A 544 17.19 -21.02 29.48
CA GLU A 544 18.08 -20.51 30.51
C GLU A 544 17.32 -20.14 31.80
N THR A 545 16.22 -19.39 31.67
CA THR A 545 15.43 -18.87 32.78
C THR A 545 13.94 -19.13 32.53
N PRO A 546 13.34 -20.18 33.11
CA PRO A 546 11.93 -20.48 32.90
C PRO A 546 11.00 -19.34 33.33
N TYR A 547 9.90 -19.18 32.60
CA TYR A 547 8.89 -18.17 32.91
C TYR A 547 7.97 -18.67 34.02
N THR A 548 8.10 -18.06 35.21
CA THR A 548 7.40 -18.51 36.43
C THR A 548 6.27 -17.59 36.88
N LYS A 549 6.02 -16.48 36.17
CA LYS A 549 4.91 -15.57 36.50
C LYS A 549 3.58 -16.31 36.39
N PRO A 550 2.60 -16.02 37.25
CA PRO A 550 1.26 -16.61 37.14
C PRO A 550 0.56 -16.14 35.85
N LEU A 551 -0.47 -16.89 35.45
CA LEU A 551 -1.41 -16.46 34.42
C LEU A 551 -2.07 -15.16 34.87
N ASN A 552 -1.88 -14.10 34.09
CA ASN A 552 -2.49 -12.81 34.32
C ASN A 552 -3.83 -12.77 33.58
N LEU A 553 -4.90 -13.17 34.28
CA LEU A 553 -6.27 -13.03 33.79
C LEU A 553 -6.85 -11.62 34.04
N GLY A 554 -5.98 -10.64 34.36
CA GLY A 554 -6.31 -9.26 34.66
C GLY A 554 -6.21 -8.96 36.16
N ASP A 555 -5.05 -8.52 36.63
CA ASP A 555 -4.84 -7.97 37.98
C ASP A 555 -5.52 -6.59 38.14
N SER A 556 -6.85 -6.57 38.21
CA SER A 556 -7.58 -5.45 38.81
C SER A 556 -7.95 -5.80 40.26
N PRO A 557 -7.78 -4.88 41.22
CA PRO A 557 -8.18 -5.11 42.61
C PRO A 557 -9.65 -5.56 42.69
N GLY A 558 -9.92 -6.71 43.31
CA GLY A 558 -11.27 -7.27 43.47
C GLY A 558 -11.68 -8.30 42.42
N TRP A 559 -10.73 -9.04 41.85
CA TRP A 559 -11.02 -10.25 41.07
C TRP A 559 -11.64 -11.33 41.98
N GLU A 560 -12.84 -11.80 41.64
CA GLU A 560 -13.37 -13.09 42.08
C GLU A 560 -13.43 -14.04 40.88
N PRO A 561 -13.06 -15.33 41.03
CA PRO A 561 -13.24 -16.32 39.97
C PRO A 561 -14.72 -16.37 39.54
N GLY A 562 -15.04 -16.06 38.27
CA GLY A 562 -16.39 -16.15 37.69
C GLY A 562 -16.97 -14.88 37.07
N ASP A 563 -16.30 -13.71 37.11
CA ASP A 563 -16.83 -12.47 36.50
C ASP A 563 -16.56 -12.38 34.98
N ALA A 564 -17.43 -13.05 34.20
CA ALA A 564 -17.37 -13.08 32.73
C ALA A 564 -17.38 -11.68 32.07
N ARG A 565 -17.95 -10.65 32.72
CA ARG A 565 -18.04 -9.30 32.14
C ARG A 565 -16.69 -8.60 32.11
N ARG A 566 -15.83 -8.83 33.11
CA ARG A 566 -14.49 -8.23 33.19
C ARG A 566 -13.45 -8.99 32.37
N ALA A 567 -13.58 -10.30 32.19
CA ALA A 567 -12.83 -11.06 31.20
C ALA A 567 -13.10 -10.58 29.76
N CYS A 568 -14.38 -10.27 29.47
CA CYS A 568 -14.78 -9.65 28.21
C CYS A 568 -14.15 -8.25 28.01
N ALA A 569 -14.03 -7.45 29.08
CA ALA A 569 -13.36 -6.15 29.03
C ALA A 569 -11.84 -6.25 28.81
N PHE A 570 -11.17 -7.24 29.40
CA PHE A 570 -9.75 -7.54 29.16
C PHE A 570 -9.54 -7.88 27.68
N ALA A 571 -10.32 -8.81 27.14
CA ALA A 571 -10.20 -9.19 25.74
C ALA A 571 -10.67 -8.08 24.78
N HIS A 572 -11.65 -7.24 25.13
CA HIS A 572 -11.99 -6.03 24.37
C HIS A 572 -10.85 -4.99 24.33
N ARG A 573 -10.00 -4.92 25.37
CA ARG A 573 -8.84 -4.03 25.38
C ARG A 573 -7.80 -4.43 24.33
N PHE A 574 -7.55 -5.73 24.16
CA PHE A 574 -6.63 -6.27 23.17
C PHE A 574 -7.20 -6.34 21.74
N MET A 575 -8.31 -5.64 21.50
CA MET A 575 -8.88 -5.47 20.17
C MET A 575 -8.39 -4.20 19.47
N LEU A 576 -7.66 -3.34 20.20
CA LEU A 576 -7.13 -2.10 19.65
C LEU A 576 -5.65 -2.27 19.27
N PRO A 577 -5.27 -1.90 18.04
CA PRO A 577 -3.88 -1.95 17.58
C PRO A 577 -2.90 -1.28 18.55
N SER A 578 -3.28 -0.13 19.12
CA SER A 578 -2.45 0.62 20.08
C SER A 578 -2.24 -0.10 21.41
N GLU A 579 -3.19 -0.90 21.88
CA GLU A 579 -3.02 -1.68 23.11
C GLU A 579 -2.21 -2.96 22.85
N LEU A 580 -2.39 -3.57 21.68
CA LEU A 580 -1.55 -4.67 21.21
C LEU A 580 -0.08 -4.24 21.02
N GLU A 581 0.14 -3.04 20.50
CA GLU A 581 1.47 -2.44 20.34
C GLU A 581 2.17 -2.23 21.70
N LYS A 582 1.45 -1.74 22.71
CA LYS A 582 1.96 -1.60 24.08
C LYS A 582 2.32 -2.95 24.72
N ASP A 583 1.50 -3.97 24.51
CA ASP A 583 1.76 -5.32 25.00
C ASP A 583 2.98 -5.93 24.31
N LEU A 584 3.08 -5.80 22.98
CA LEU A 584 4.26 -6.26 22.24
C LEU A 584 5.52 -5.50 22.66
N GLN A 585 5.42 -4.22 22.97
CA GLN A 585 6.52 -3.45 23.54
C GLN A 585 6.98 -3.99 24.90
N GLN A 586 6.08 -4.59 25.70
CA GLN A 586 6.49 -5.32 26.90
C GLN A 586 7.24 -6.60 26.55
N VAL A 587 6.75 -7.39 25.58
CA VAL A 587 7.45 -8.60 25.11
C VAL A 587 8.87 -8.29 24.62
N ILE A 588 9.02 -7.21 23.87
CA ILE A 588 10.32 -6.77 23.36
C ILE A 588 11.24 -6.32 24.50
N ARG A 589 10.72 -5.60 25.50
CA ARG A 589 11.51 -5.25 26.68
C ARG A 589 11.95 -6.46 27.47
N ASP A 590 11.10 -7.47 27.61
CA ASP A 590 11.42 -8.73 28.29
C ASP A 590 12.54 -9.48 27.53
N LEU A 591 12.47 -9.53 26.20
CA LEU A 591 13.53 -10.13 25.34
C LEU A 591 14.85 -9.35 25.38
N GLN A 592 14.79 -8.01 25.36
CA GLN A 592 15.97 -7.16 25.51
C GLN A 592 16.65 -7.39 26.87
N GLN A 593 15.86 -7.52 27.95
CA GLN A 593 16.39 -7.86 29.28
C GLN A 593 17.00 -9.26 29.32
N ALA A 594 16.50 -10.20 28.51
CA ALA A 594 17.08 -11.52 28.32
C ALA A 594 18.32 -11.52 27.40
N GLY A 595 18.75 -10.37 26.87
CA GLY A 595 19.93 -10.23 26.01
C GLY A 595 19.65 -10.33 24.51
N TYR A 596 18.38 -10.29 24.09
CA TYR A 596 17.96 -10.33 22.69
C TYR A 596 17.46 -8.95 22.23
N GLU A 597 18.30 -8.23 21.48
CA GLU A 597 18.09 -6.84 21.05
C GLU A 597 17.04 -6.68 19.92
N PHE A 598 15.77 -6.99 20.21
CA PHE A 598 14.65 -6.70 19.32
C PHE A 598 14.32 -5.21 19.28
N GLU A 599 13.90 -4.70 18.12
CA GLU A 599 13.36 -3.34 18.00
C GLU A 599 11.85 -3.38 17.67
N LEU A 600 11.02 -2.59 18.38
CA LEU A 600 9.55 -2.55 18.16
C LEU A 600 9.19 -2.22 16.71
N LYS A 601 9.96 -1.33 16.08
CA LYS A 601 9.77 -0.93 14.68
C LYS A 601 9.83 -2.09 13.68
N TRP A 602 10.50 -3.20 14.02
CA TRP A 602 10.54 -4.38 13.15
C TRP A 602 9.17 -5.09 13.02
N PHE A 603 8.23 -4.77 13.91
CA PHE A 603 6.90 -5.36 13.92
C PHE A 603 5.83 -4.46 13.27
N GLU A 604 6.15 -3.22 12.91
CA GLU A 604 5.22 -2.31 12.23
C GLU A 604 4.56 -2.90 10.96
N PRO A 605 5.28 -3.65 10.08
CA PRO A 605 4.64 -4.28 8.92
C PRO A 605 3.54 -5.29 9.28
N PHE A 606 3.63 -5.95 10.45
CA PHE A 606 2.60 -6.87 10.91
C PHE A 606 1.33 -6.13 11.33
N PHE A 607 1.50 -4.97 11.99
CA PHE A 607 0.38 -4.10 12.33
C PHE A 607 -0.27 -3.50 11.09
N GLU A 608 0.51 -3.09 10.09
CA GLU A 608 -0.07 -2.57 8.84
C GLU A 608 -0.84 -3.65 8.08
N PHE A 609 -0.39 -4.91 8.13
CA PHE A 609 -1.08 -6.03 7.50
C PHE A 609 -2.39 -6.40 8.21
N HIS A 610 -2.36 -6.61 9.53
CA HIS A 610 -3.55 -7.05 10.28
C HIS A 610 -4.52 -5.92 10.63
N PHE A 611 -4.00 -4.70 10.77
CA PHE A 611 -4.74 -3.51 11.17
C PHE A 611 -4.52 -2.41 10.13
N PRO A 612 -4.92 -2.59 8.86
CA PRO A 612 -4.60 -1.64 7.80
C PRO A 612 -5.25 -0.28 8.05
N ARG A 613 -4.53 0.78 7.67
CA ARG A 613 -5.03 2.17 7.77
C ARG A 613 -6.11 2.41 6.71
N TYR A 614 -7.25 2.97 7.12
CA TYR A 614 -8.30 3.41 6.18
C TYR A 614 -7.98 4.76 5.57
N GLY A 615 -7.47 5.68 6.38
CA GLY A 615 -7.06 7.01 5.92
C GLY A 615 -6.75 7.95 7.07
N GLU A 616 -6.29 9.13 6.71
CA GLU A 616 -5.96 10.19 7.65
C GLU A 616 -6.32 11.56 7.10
N ILE A 617 -6.54 12.51 8.01
CA ILE A 617 -6.66 13.93 7.70
C ILE A 617 -5.76 14.74 8.63
N THR A 618 -5.26 15.86 8.14
CA THR A 618 -4.53 16.85 8.94
C THR A 618 -5.23 18.19 8.83
N ARG A 619 -5.62 18.78 9.96
CA ARG A 619 -6.33 20.07 10.03
C ARG A 619 -5.77 20.89 11.18
N ASP A 620 -5.35 22.12 10.89
CA ASP A 620 -4.74 23.05 11.86
C ASP A 620 -3.61 22.42 12.69
N GLY A 621 -2.80 21.55 12.08
CA GLY A 621 -1.69 20.86 12.74
C GLY A 621 -2.12 19.72 13.67
N VAL A 622 -3.38 19.27 13.61
CA VAL A 622 -3.88 18.08 14.32
C VAL A 622 -4.19 17.00 13.30
N GLN A 623 -3.68 15.79 13.53
CA GLN A 623 -3.87 14.65 12.64
C GLN A 623 -4.90 13.68 13.22
N LEU A 624 -5.84 13.23 12.41
CA LEU A 624 -6.80 12.18 12.73
C LEU A 624 -6.61 10.99 11.78
N GLU A 625 -6.26 9.83 12.33
CA GLU A 625 -6.07 8.56 11.62
C GLU A 625 -7.20 7.59 11.98
N LEU A 626 -7.76 6.92 10.97
CA LEU A 626 -8.70 5.82 11.11
C LEU A 626 -8.03 4.51 10.69
N ARG A 627 -8.09 3.50 11.55
CA ARG A 627 -7.46 2.18 11.33
C ARG A 627 -8.43 1.05 11.66
N PHE A 628 -8.38 -0.03 10.88
CA PHE A 628 -9.09 -1.25 11.24
C PHE A 628 -8.60 -1.77 12.59
N ALA A 629 -9.51 -2.18 13.47
CA ALA A 629 -9.17 -2.76 14.76
C ALA A 629 -9.65 -4.21 14.84
N ALA A 630 -10.95 -4.42 14.63
CA ALA A 630 -11.58 -5.72 14.57
C ALA A 630 -12.88 -5.65 13.77
N GLU A 631 -13.57 -6.77 13.59
CA GLU A 631 -14.86 -6.78 12.89
C GLU A 631 -15.82 -5.73 13.47
N LYS A 632 -16.27 -4.79 12.61
CA LYS A 632 -17.14 -3.67 12.99
C LYS A 632 -16.57 -2.72 14.06
N GLN A 633 -15.25 -2.65 14.15
CA GLN A 633 -14.54 -1.77 15.07
C GLN A 633 -13.41 -1.00 14.37
N ILE A 634 -13.38 0.31 14.57
CA ILE A 634 -12.36 1.22 14.05
C ILE A 634 -11.60 1.82 15.23
N GLN A 635 -10.27 1.78 15.17
CA GLN A 635 -9.43 2.59 16.04
C GLN A 635 -9.34 4.00 15.45
N VAL A 636 -9.58 4.98 16.31
CA VAL A 636 -9.39 6.41 16.02
C VAL A 636 -8.12 6.83 16.74
N ARG A 637 -7.15 7.39 16.02
CA ARG A 637 -5.90 7.92 16.61
C ARG A 637 -5.78 9.40 16.27
N LEU A 638 -5.64 10.23 17.29
CA LEU A 638 -5.42 11.67 17.18
C LEU A 638 -3.95 11.94 17.53
N ARG A 639 -3.21 12.63 16.66
CA ARG A 639 -1.81 13.01 16.87
C ARG A 639 -1.63 14.52 16.78
N GLU A 640 -0.52 15.02 17.32
CA GLU A 640 -0.17 16.45 17.34
C GLU A 640 -1.21 17.34 18.05
N ALA A 641 -2.10 16.73 18.84
CA ALA A 641 -3.17 17.40 19.58
C ALA A 641 -2.64 18.03 20.87
N MET A 642 -1.84 19.09 20.72
CA MET A 642 -1.24 19.82 21.83
C MET A 642 -2.32 20.57 22.65
N GLY A 643 -2.66 20.04 23.84
CA GLY A 643 -3.66 20.63 24.73
C GLY A 643 -4.53 19.67 25.55
N ASN A 644 -4.19 18.37 25.59
CA ASN A 644 -4.97 17.31 26.20
C ASN A 644 -6.31 17.01 25.49
N SER A 645 -6.94 15.87 25.79
CA SER A 645 -8.27 15.49 25.28
C SER A 645 -9.39 16.45 25.72
N GLU A 646 -9.11 17.41 26.60
CA GLU A 646 -10.03 18.49 26.97
C GLU A 646 -10.12 19.60 25.92
N ARG A 647 -9.07 19.77 25.09
CA ARG A 647 -9.06 20.77 24.01
C ARG A 647 -9.59 20.21 22.70
N TYR A 648 -9.16 19.00 22.33
CA TYR A 648 -9.57 18.37 21.08
C TYR A 648 -10.41 17.14 21.37
N VAL A 649 -11.66 17.17 20.92
CA VAL A 649 -12.61 16.05 21.01
C VAL A 649 -12.84 15.51 19.61
N VAL A 650 -12.89 14.18 19.47
CA VAL A 650 -13.34 13.54 18.24
C VAL A 650 -14.80 13.14 18.40
N LEU A 651 -15.64 13.54 17.46
CA LEU A 651 -17.00 13.06 17.33
C LEU A 651 -17.07 11.99 16.24
N CYS A 652 -17.89 10.97 16.43
CA CYS A 652 -18.32 10.05 15.38
C CYS A 652 -19.84 10.05 15.33
N ASN A 653 -20.43 10.44 14.20
CA ASN A 653 -21.88 10.61 14.03
C ASN A 653 -22.52 11.39 15.20
N GLN A 654 -21.93 12.54 15.56
CA GLN A 654 -22.34 13.40 16.68
C GLN A 654 -22.32 12.73 18.07
N ARG A 655 -21.47 11.72 18.27
CA ARG A 655 -21.19 11.13 19.59
C ARG A 655 -19.71 11.28 19.91
N GLN A 656 -19.37 11.65 21.14
CA GLN A 656 -17.97 11.74 21.55
C GLN A 656 -17.31 10.36 21.51
N VAL A 657 -16.14 10.29 20.88
CA VAL A 657 -15.27 9.11 20.94
C VAL A 657 -14.45 9.20 22.24
N PRO A 658 -14.51 8.19 23.12
CA PRO A 658 -13.73 8.18 24.36
C PRO A 658 -12.24 8.00 24.04
N LEU A 659 -11.51 9.11 24.00
CA LEU A 659 -10.07 9.14 23.74
C LEU A 659 -9.26 8.91 25.02
N LYS A 660 -8.24 8.06 24.95
CA LYS A 660 -7.27 7.78 26.02
C LYS A 660 -5.87 8.15 25.53
N SER A 661 -5.05 8.71 26.42
CA SER A 661 -3.65 8.99 26.09
C SER A 661 -2.88 7.69 25.84
N THR A 662 -1.99 7.70 24.85
CA THR A 662 -1.06 6.57 24.60
C THR A 662 0.19 6.62 25.49
N GLY A 663 0.41 7.74 26.19
CA GLY A 663 1.67 8.04 26.89
C GLY A 663 2.62 8.90 26.06
N VAL A 664 2.39 9.01 24.74
CA VAL A 664 3.07 9.97 23.86
C VAL A 664 2.37 11.32 23.95
N LEU A 665 3.15 12.39 24.10
CA LEU A 665 2.62 13.74 24.23
C LEU A 665 1.85 14.14 22.97
N GLY A 666 0.59 14.58 23.13
CA GLY A 666 -0.26 14.99 22.01
C GLY A 666 -0.88 13.83 21.23
N GLU A 667 -0.74 12.59 21.71
CA GLU A 667 -1.32 11.40 21.08
C GLU A 667 -2.41 10.75 21.93
N TYR A 668 -3.55 10.49 21.29
CA TYR A 668 -4.73 9.90 21.91
C TYR A 668 -5.35 8.84 21.00
N VAL A 669 -5.91 7.80 21.60
CA VAL A 669 -6.57 6.70 20.88
C VAL A 669 -7.94 6.43 21.46
N GLY A 670 -8.88 6.11 20.59
CA GLY A 670 -10.24 5.69 20.94
C GLY A 670 -10.74 4.61 19.99
N ALA A 671 -11.93 4.11 20.27
CA ALA A 671 -12.56 3.06 19.49
C ALA A 671 -13.97 3.45 19.11
N VAL A 672 -14.38 3.12 17.89
CA VAL A 672 -15.76 3.19 17.46
C VAL A 672 -16.20 1.80 17.02
N ARG A 673 -17.21 1.27 17.71
CA ARG A 673 -17.93 0.07 17.29
C ARG A 673 -19.23 0.49 16.63
N PHE A 674 -19.61 -0.20 15.57
CA PHE A 674 -20.79 0.17 14.78
C PHE A 674 -21.62 -1.04 14.35
N GLU A 675 -22.94 -0.86 14.23
CA GLU A 675 -23.84 -1.90 13.71
C GLU A 675 -24.82 -1.27 12.72
N LYS A 676 -24.93 -1.85 11.52
CA LYS A 676 -25.94 -1.51 10.50
C LYS A 676 -26.03 -0.01 10.18
N VAL A 677 -24.90 0.67 10.03
CA VAL A 677 -24.82 2.07 9.57
C VAL A 677 -24.23 2.14 8.16
N PRO A 678 -24.67 3.09 7.30
CA PRO A 678 -24.10 3.23 5.96
C PRO A 678 -22.72 3.91 5.99
N GLN A 679 -22.51 4.85 6.92
CA GLN A 679 -21.29 5.65 7.03
C GLN A 679 -21.03 6.09 8.48
N LEU A 680 -19.78 6.43 8.75
CA LEU A 680 -19.27 7.00 9.99
C LEU A 680 -18.61 8.34 9.68
N LEU A 681 -19.24 9.44 10.12
CA LEU A 681 -18.70 10.78 10.01
C LEU A 681 -17.86 11.08 11.25
N PHE A 682 -16.56 11.29 11.07
CA PHE A 682 -15.64 11.69 12.12
C PHE A 682 -15.35 13.19 12.04
N GLU A 683 -15.38 13.88 13.18
CA GLU A 683 -15.11 15.32 13.25
C GLU A 683 -14.15 15.63 14.40
N ILE A 684 -13.17 16.48 14.14
CA ILE A 684 -12.25 17.04 15.14
C ILE A 684 -12.84 18.37 15.61
N VAL A 685 -13.11 18.49 16.89
CA VAL A 685 -13.71 19.68 17.49
C VAL A 685 -12.72 20.30 18.48
N ASP A 686 -12.34 21.56 18.24
CA ASP A 686 -11.70 22.38 19.27
C ASP A 686 -12.80 22.90 20.21
N THR A 687 -12.70 22.54 21.49
CA THR A 687 -13.69 22.89 22.52
C THR A 687 -13.85 24.40 22.74
N ARG A 688 -12.93 25.23 22.26
CA ARG A 688 -12.95 26.70 22.40
C ARG A 688 -13.58 27.43 21.22
N GLU A 689 -13.66 26.82 20.04
CA GLU A 689 -14.06 27.52 18.82
C GLU A 689 -15.19 26.80 18.06
N LYS A 690 -14.86 25.71 17.37
CA LYS A 690 -15.71 25.02 16.38
C LYS A 690 -15.07 23.71 15.88
N SER A 691 -15.80 22.98 15.04
CA SER A 691 -15.24 21.90 14.22
C SER A 691 -14.09 22.45 13.36
N ILE A 692 -12.91 21.84 13.46
CA ILE A 692 -11.71 22.22 12.67
C ILE A 692 -11.55 21.34 11.42
N GLY A 693 -12.31 20.24 11.35
CA GLY A 693 -12.45 19.43 10.15
C GLY A 693 -12.86 18.00 10.47
N GLY A 694 -13.00 17.18 9.44
CA GLY A 694 -13.50 15.82 9.58
C GLY A 694 -13.34 14.99 8.33
N CYS A 695 -13.66 13.71 8.45
CA CYS A 695 -13.60 12.72 7.40
C CYS A 695 -14.79 11.77 7.52
N THR A 696 -15.14 11.14 6.40
CA THR A 696 -16.23 10.16 6.35
C THR A 696 -15.67 8.81 5.96
N TYR A 697 -15.99 7.78 6.74
CA TYR A 697 -15.73 6.39 6.40
C TYR A 697 -17.03 5.69 6.00
N TYR A 698 -17.09 5.15 4.80
CA TYR A 698 -18.25 4.44 4.29
C TYR A 698 -18.13 2.93 4.50
N ILE A 699 -19.18 2.31 5.05
CA ILE A 699 -19.22 0.86 5.30
C ILE A 699 -19.39 0.08 3.99
N ASN A 700 -19.99 0.69 2.97
CA ASN A 700 -20.03 0.23 1.59
C ASN A 700 -19.41 1.31 0.70
N SER A 701 -19.16 1.06 -0.58
CA SER A 701 -18.65 2.12 -1.44
C SER A 701 -19.62 3.32 -1.47
N PRO A 702 -19.13 4.58 -1.39
CA PRO A 702 -19.95 5.78 -1.54
C PRO A 702 -20.60 5.89 -2.93
N SER A 703 -20.07 5.22 -3.95
CA SER A 703 -20.67 5.19 -5.29
C SER A 703 -21.91 4.29 -5.40
N GLY A 704 -22.30 3.62 -4.30
CA GLY A 704 -23.42 2.68 -4.27
C GLY A 704 -23.09 1.30 -4.84
N HIS A 705 -21.91 1.11 -5.41
CA HIS A 705 -21.45 -0.18 -5.90
C HIS A 705 -21.22 -1.16 -4.74
N THR A 706 -21.86 -2.31 -4.81
CA THR A 706 -21.58 -3.44 -3.92
C THR A 706 -20.71 -4.41 -4.68
N TYR A 707 -19.47 -4.62 -4.22
CA TYR A 707 -18.61 -5.63 -4.83
C TYR A 707 -19.14 -7.02 -4.51
N GLU A 708 -19.43 -7.79 -5.54
CA GLU A 708 -19.83 -9.20 -5.41
C GLU A 708 -18.66 -10.17 -5.58
N GLN A 709 -17.55 -9.69 -6.15
CA GLN A 709 -16.34 -10.48 -6.42
C GLN A 709 -15.16 -9.98 -5.59
N LEU A 710 -14.29 -10.89 -5.18
CA LEU A 710 -13.05 -10.56 -4.50
C LEU A 710 -12.12 -9.75 -5.44
N PRO A 711 -11.27 -8.86 -4.89
CA PRO A 711 -10.28 -8.17 -5.70
C PRO A 711 -9.34 -9.14 -6.42
N VAL A 712 -9.03 -8.88 -7.69
CA VAL A 712 -8.16 -9.74 -8.50
C VAL A 712 -6.68 -9.53 -8.20
N ASN A 713 -6.31 -8.41 -7.59
CA ASN A 713 -4.93 -8.10 -7.19
C ASN A 713 -4.89 -7.05 -6.07
N ARG A 714 -3.68 -6.82 -5.51
CA ARG A 714 -3.44 -5.82 -4.46
C ARG A 714 -3.89 -4.42 -4.84
N ARG A 715 -3.64 -3.98 -6.07
CA ARG A 715 -3.93 -2.60 -6.50
C ARG A 715 -5.43 -2.33 -6.46
N GLU A 716 -6.23 -3.28 -6.95
CA GLU A 716 -7.68 -3.20 -6.82
C GLU A 716 -8.11 -3.23 -5.35
N ALA A 717 -7.54 -4.12 -4.54
CA ALA A 717 -7.87 -4.22 -3.12
C ALA A 717 -7.60 -2.90 -2.37
N GLU A 718 -6.41 -2.31 -2.54
CA GLU A 718 -6.07 -1.00 -1.97
C GLU A 718 -7.01 0.10 -2.46
N SER A 719 -7.33 0.10 -3.75
CA SER A 719 -8.27 1.05 -4.35
C SER A 719 -9.65 0.98 -3.67
N ARG A 720 -10.17 -0.23 -3.45
CA ARG A 720 -11.45 -0.44 -2.74
C ARG A 720 -11.42 0.03 -1.28
N MET A 721 -10.26 -0.10 -0.61
CA MET A 721 -10.08 0.42 0.74
C MET A 721 -10.07 1.95 0.76
N VAL A 722 -9.30 2.57 -0.14
CA VAL A 722 -9.17 4.03 -0.24
C VAL A 722 -10.50 4.69 -0.59
N GLU A 723 -11.27 4.08 -1.50
CA GLU A 723 -12.58 4.60 -1.92
C GLU A 723 -13.58 4.79 -0.76
N ARG A 724 -13.41 4.04 0.33
CA ARG A 724 -14.28 4.10 1.51
C ARG A 724 -13.94 5.26 2.44
N PHE A 725 -12.79 5.89 2.28
CA PHE A 725 -12.36 7.02 3.10
C PHE A 725 -12.41 8.32 2.31
N VAL A 726 -13.24 9.25 2.77
CA VAL A 726 -13.34 10.59 2.20
C VAL A 726 -12.73 11.59 3.19
N PRO A 727 -11.65 12.32 2.84
CA PRO A 727 -10.95 13.27 3.72
C PRO A 727 -11.72 14.60 3.91
N MET A 728 -13.04 14.53 3.81
CA MET A 728 -13.98 15.64 3.88
C MET A 728 -15.26 15.19 4.60
N GLY A 729 -16.08 16.17 4.97
CA GLY A 729 -17.27 15.98 5.80
C GLY A 729 -17.01 16.48 7.21
N HIS A 730 -17.61 17.60 7.56
CA HIS A 730 -17.74 18.10 8.93
C HIS A 730 -18.91 19.08 8.97
N THR A 731 -19.48 19.25 10.16
CA THR A 731 -20.54 20.19 10.44
C THR A 731 -19.95 21.61 10.46
N PRO A 732 -20.34 22.51 9.55
CA PRO A 732 -19.84 23.87 9.54
C PRO A 732 -20.41 24.66 10.74
N GLY A 733 -19.56 25.44 11.40
CA GLY A 733 -19.96 26.33 12.49
C GLY A 733 -19.73 25.77 13.90
N LYS A 734 -20.37 26.38 14.90
CA LYS A 734 -20.23 25.99 16.31
C LYS A 734 -20.96 24.67 16.56
N ILE A 735 -20.26 23.69 17.13
CA ILE A 735 -20.86 22.43 17.58
C ILE A 735 -21.09 22.51 19.08
N THR A 736 -22.30 22.16 19.52
CA THR A 736 -22.56 21.92 20.95
C THR A 736 -22.09 20.51 21.27
N LEU A 737 -21.10 20.38 22.16
CA LEU A 737 -20.52 19.09 22.51
C LEU A 737 -21.58 18.21 23.18
N PRO A 738 -21.91 17.04 22.61
CA PRO A 738 -22.81 16.08 23.25
C PRO A 738 -22.12 15.49 24.49
N PRO A 739 -22.84 15.07 25.54
CA PRO A 739 -22.20 14.44 26.69
C PRO A 739 -21.50 13.12 26.28
N LEU A 740 -20.33 12.85 26.88
CA LEU A 740 -19.65 11.57 26.71
C LEU A 740 -20.52 10.45 27.29
N ARG A 741 -20.84 9.45 26.45
CA ARG A 741 -21.53 8.22 26.86
C ARG A 741 -20.55 7.06 26.67
N LEU A 742 -20.35 6.28 27.72
CA LEU A 742 -19.43 5.13 27.72
C LEU A 742 -20.10 3.81 27.30
N GLU A 743 -21.36 3.86 26.88
CA GLU A 743 -22.17 2.71 26.44
C GLU A 743 -21.87 2.26 25.02
#